data_AF-A0A6A6AFL2-F1
#
_entry.id   AF-A0A6A6AFL2-F1
#
_cell.length_a   1.000
_cell.length_b   1.000
_cell.length_c   1.000
_cell.angle_alpha   90.00
_cell.angle_beta   90.00
_cell.angle_gamma   90.00
#
_symmetry.space_group_name_H-M   'P 1'
#
loop_
_entity.id
_entity.type
_entity.pdbx_description
1 polymer ?
#
loop_
_entity_poly.entity_id
_entity_poly.type
_entity_poly.pdbx_seq_one_letter_code
_entity_poly.pdbx_strand_id
1 'polypeptide(L)'
;MVLSRPPAARFYAAFYRWSCYTQRPLPCSLSPQYNRGKPSYASNLRSYRATSLLRQQDEPESQSQTGGVNLVVEDRPAIPSQEPPTEQDIPQSGDEGTPTILDSHLETQQLQTQVRTLMRKVPGSVAIITVASLDPTTGKHVPMGVAVSSLSTVTLDPPTISFNLKHPSQTLDAIRASKGLFRVHFLAAERGGANMVDLFCRGNHPDAYTQRLKNSRILVPRPGLNALSSQSYAPQLYGDAIRAAMECTLTHELSVADHVILVAKITSLDSKISKDPTLVYVDGGFMRADGTKISGYGRAKASSLTRTWSAWDYPLFPGDSERIDYVNRIKSMIEERPEDFNMPEREIRQKLESTLPVSPKMFGINLALLISQCKKKAGQKNEDKLSTTQQDLPVLAEFYGRLTPSQTGRIIDRARALLKEDLQFLDIEYVQLLQHLGVSPANTSILPSDILNALRADGLIDPFVPRRPTTQAPKHDHDIMYYEQAEHNLREHLRTLDYKDSIRKPFHDLLAAVGETQTVAQVLQRSRWRFHVEATPELFHASKIEIMGEVSQEDTRVVLSRLVRFAQVDNIKAFRMWLSLPWIESLRKVSVSPLITGIDIEFFLGKISHLYTTTPQFFELAGKVNQMLEPWFDKIVVWEDLQERVKQFVQKTPLRAMSWSDRDKLAAMGLHWEATFTVPPSDDAQPLSRGHILDTLVAKELKNHYGNGSDAENRAIATWLKERYNYTVHRRPVETRPEEASKSSSDAMRDAMLASLNVDVVGDKPSEAQSEGEQEEQVVFRKHGVAAPRIRFRNTEPSMNSRRPRQKVLSWSGYSLDGEKKGDQ
;
A
#
# COMPACT_ATOMS: atom_id res chain seq x y z
N MET A 1 53.63 25.19 -36.29
CA MET A 1 52.78 25.84 -35.27
C MET A 1 51.45 26.20 -35.92
N VAL A 2 50.37 25.51 -35.54
CA VAL A 2 49.00 25.78 -36.00
C VAL A 2 48.20 26.15 -34.76
N LEU A 3 47.74 27.40 -34.67
CA LEU A 3 46.93 27.89 -33.56
C LEU A 3 45.57 27.17 -33.55
N SER A 4 45.26 26.51 -32.44
CA SER A 4 43.99 25.84 -32.18
C SER A 4 42.85 26.86 -32.12
N ARG A 5 41.91 26.80 -33.07
CA ARG A 5 40.70 27.63 -33.01
C ARG A 5 39.80 27.18 -31.85
N PRO A 6 39.12 28.11 -31.14
CA PRO A 6 38.31 27.80 -29.98
C PRO A 6 37.09 26.90 -30.30
N PRO A 7 36.62 26.08 -29.34
CA PRO A 7 35.57 25.07 -29.56
C PRO A 7 34.24 25.63 -30.08
N ALA A 8 33.88 26.85 -29.68
CA ALA A 8 32.66 27.51 -30.13
C ALA A 8 32.67 27.77 -31.65
N ALA A 9 33.82 28.13 -32.23
CA ALA A 9 33.96 28.33 -33.67
C ALA A 9 33.80 27.01 -34.43
N ARG A 10 34.17 25.86 -33.84
CA ARG A 10 33.95 24.53 -34.45
C ARG A 10 32.48 24.15 -34.44
N PHE A 11 31.75 24.48 -33.37
CA PHE A 11 30.30 24.29 -33.30
C PHE A 11 29.57 25.15 -34.36
N TYR A 12 29.85 26.45 -34.41
CA TYR A 12 29.20 27.33 -35.40
C TYR A 12 29.60 27.00 -36.83
N ALA A 13 30.84 26.59 -37.09
CA ALA A 13 31.27 26.14 -38.42
C ALA A 13 30.63 24.81 -38.84
N ALA A 14 30.46 23.87 -37.91
CA ALA A 14 29.78 22.60 -38.18
C ALA A 14 28.27 22.80 -38.41
N PHE A 15 27.63 23.66 -37.61
CA PHE A 15 26.23 24.05 -37.76
C PHE A 15 25.99 24.79 -39.08
N TYR A 16 26.86 25.72 -39.44
CA TYR A 16 26.76 26.48 -40.69
C TYR A 16 26.97 25.61 -41.92
N ARG A 17 27.94 24.68 -41.89
CA ARG A 17 28.14 23.69 -42.97
C ARG A 17 26.93 22.77 -43.12
N TRP A 18 26.37 22.27 -42.02
CA TRP A 18 25.15 21.46 -42.05
C TRP A 18 23.94 22.21 -42.62
N SER A 19 23.77 23.49 -42.26
CA SER A 19 22.73 24.37 -42.81
C SER A 19 22.86 24.56 -44.33
N CYS A 20 24.09 24.72 -44.84
CA CYS A 20 24.34 24.89 -46.27
C CYS A 20 24.08 23.59 -47.07
N TYR A 21 24.35 22.42 -46.49
CA TYR A 21 24.14 21.12 -47.16
C TYR A 21 22.68 20.66 -47.16
N THR A 22 21.84 21.17 -46.26
CA THR A 22 20.43 20.74 -46.10
C THR A 22 19.42 21.61 -46.84
N GLN A 23 19.84 22.77 -47.38
CA GLN A 23 19.00 23.60 -48.24
C GLN A 23 19.21 23.23 -49.72
N ARG A 24 18.27 22.48 -50.33
CA ARG A 24 18.14 22.45 -51.79
C ARG A 24 17.38 23.71 -52.26
N PRO A 25 17.84 24.41 -53.30
CA PRO A 25 17.11 25.54 -53.86
C PRO A 25 16.16 25.04 -54.95
N LEU A 26 14.86 25.16 -54.75
CA LEU A 26 13.88 25.18 -55.85
C LEU A 26 12.80 26.23 -55.54
N PRO A 27 12.27 26.90 -56.57
CA PRO A 27 11.80 28.27 -56.47
C PRO A 27 10.30 28.37 -56.18
N CYS A 28 9.93 29.56 -55.72
CA CYS A 28 8.59 30.03 -55.45
C CYS A 28 7.53 29.56 -56.46
N SER A 29 6.39 29.10 -55.97
CA SER A 29 5.11 29.19 -56.69
C SER A 29 3.97 29.57 -55.74
N LEU A 30 3.60 30.85 -55.87
CA LEU A 30 2.26 31.43 -55.94
C LEU A 30 1.12 30.78 -55.12
N SER A 31 0.61 31.54 -54.15
CA SER A 31 -0.75 31.41 -53.63
C SER A 31 -1.82 31.65 -54.71
N PRO A 32 -3.05 31.19 -54.46
CA PRO A 32 -4.20 32.05 -54.63
C PRO A 32 -4.96 32.27 -53.31
N GLN A 33 -5.31 33.54 -53.15
CA GLN A 33 -6.19 34.13 -52.17
C GLN A 33 -7.62 33.56 -52.31
N TYR A 34 -8.44 33.59 -51.25
CA TYR A 34 -9.69 34.37 -51.23
C TYR A 34 -10.39 34.30 -49.85
N ASN A 35 -10.62 35.49 -49.28
CA ASN A 35 -11.79 36.02 -48.54
C ASN A 35 -12.48 35.23 -47.40
N ARG A 36 -13.08 35.87 -46.38
CA ARG A 36 -13.04 37.20 -45.74
C ARG A 36 -14.09 37.08 -44.61
N GLY A 37 -13.77 37.52 -43.39
CA GLY A 37 -14.74 37.64 -42.29
C GLY A 37 -14.07 37.93 -40.93
N LYS A 38 -13.96 39.21 -40.57
CA LYS A 38 -13.51 39.79 -39.28
C LYS A 38 -14.73 40.50 -38.62
N PRO A 39 -14.69 41.08 -37.37
CA PRO A 39 -13.56 41.36 -36.44
C PRO A 39 -13.78 40.90 -34.97
N SER A 40 -12.75 40.42 -34.25
CA SER A 40 -11.77 41.11 -33.38
C SER A 40 -12.27 41.65 -32.02
N TYR A 41 -11.76 41.08 -30.93
CA TYR A 41 -10.99 41.81 -29.90
C TYR A 41 -9.81 40.93 -29.43
N ALA A 42 -8.65 41.57 -29.24
CA ALA A 42 -7.31 40.98 -29.24
C ALA A 42 -6.68 40.92 -27.84
N SER A 43 -5.67 40.04 -27.66
CA SER A 43 -4.37 40.47 -27.12
C SER A 43 -3.23 39.48 -27.43
N ASN A 44 -2.20 40.03 -28.09
CA ASN A 44 -0.76 39.70 -28.06
C ASN A 44 -0.21 38.46 -28.81
N LEU A 45 -0.11 38.58 -30.13
CA LEU A 45 0.94 37.92 -30.94
C LEU A 45 2.12 38.88 -31.11
N ARG A 46 3.34 38.44 -30.76
CA ARG A 46 4.58 39.18 -31.06
C ARG A 46 4.99 38.94 -32.51
N SER A 47 5.25 40.05 -33.21
CA SER A 47 5.81 40.11 -34.56
C SER A 47 7.28 39.66 -34.58
N TYR A 48 7.63 38.77 -35.50
CA TYR A 48 9.02 38.53 -35.88
C TYR A 48 9.58 39.78 -36.57
N ARG A 49 10.68 40.33 -36.04
CA ARG A 49 11.56 41.27 -36.75
C ARG A 49 12.86 40.54 -37.08
N ALA A 50 13.12 40.35 -38.38
CA ALA A 50 14.46 40.04 -38.86
C ALA A 50 15.28 41.34 -38.85
N THR A 51 16.38 41.37 -38.10
CA THR A 51 17.36 42.45 -38.14
C THR A 51 18.46 42.17 -39.16
N SER A 52 18.98 43.28 -39.67
CA SER A 52 19.74 43.48 -40.89
C SER A 52 21.18 42.98 -40.89
N LEU A 53 21.62 42.62 -42.10
CA LEU A 53 23.01 42.62 -42.56
C LEU A 53 23.71 43.96 -42.27
N LEU A 54 24.93 43.89 -41.72
CA LEU A 54 25.93 44.95 -41.87
C LEU A 54 27.35 44.36 -42.00
N ARG A 55 27.77 44.24 -43.27
CA ARG A 55 29.08 44.57 -43.85
C ARG A 55 30.35 44.22 -43.04
N GLN A 56 30.96 43.08 -43.36
CA GLN A 56 32.41 42.90 -43.33
C GLN A 56 33.02 43.60 -44.56
N GLN A 57 34.12 44.33 -44.38
CA GLN A 57 35.06 44.68 -45.45
C GLN A 57 36.25 43.70 -45.35
N ASP A 58 36.44 42.92 -46.43
CA ASP A 58 37.66 42.73 -47.24
C ASP A 58 39.02 43.01 -46.56
N GLU A 59 40.13 42.29 -46.71
CA GLU A 59 40.63 41.13 -47.49
C GLU A 59 42.16 41.04 -47.09
N PRO A 60 43.09 40.26 -47.69
CA PRO A 60 43.01 39.02 -48.48
C PRO A 60 44.07 37.93 -48.09
N GLU A 61 43.80 36.71 -48.59
CA GLU A 61 44.69 35.73 -49.26
C GLU A 61 46.08 35.35 -48.68
N SER A 62 46.48 34.08 -48.60
CA SER A 62 46.65 33.21 -49.78
C SER A 62 46.78 31.72 -49.43
N GLN A 63 46.11 30.88 -50.23
CA GLN A 63 46.58 29.71 -51.00
C GLN A 63 47.58 28.73 -50.33
N SER A 64 47.52 27.40 -50.41
CA SER A 64 46.85 26.44 -51.32
C SER A 64 47.23 25.01 -50.84
N GLN A 65 46.35 24.04 -51.09
CA GLN A 65 46.56 22.65 -51.60
C GLN A 65 47.78 21.83 -51.08
N THR A 66 47.70 20.55 -50.68
CA THR A 66 47.33 19.32 -51.42
C THR A 66 47.63 18.11 -50.52
N GLY A 67 46.88 17.00 -50.69
CA GLY A 67 47.29 15.58 -50.54
C GLY A 67 47.81 15.10 -49.16
N GLY A 68 47.47 13.93 -48.61
CA GLY A 68 47.10 12.65 -49.19
C GLY A 68 48.03 11.55 -48.63
N VAL A 69 47.43 10.50 -48.07
CA VAL A 69 47.95 9.11 -47.94
C VAL A 69 48.79 8.72 -46.70
N ASN A 70 48.11 8.14 -45.69
CA ASN A 70 48.10 6.71 -45.29
C ASN A 70 49.34 5.97 -44.70
N LEU A 71 49.01 5.04 -43.76
CA LEU A 71 49.71 3.82 -43.26
C LEU A 71 50.81 4.04 -42.19
N VAL A 72 51.06 3.22 -41.15
CA VAL A 72 50.65 1.87 -40.67
C VAL A 72 51.33 1.71 -39.26
N VAL A 73 50.65 1.20 -38.21
CA VAL A 73 50.91 -0.07 -37.46
C VAL A 73 52.30 -0.07 -36.74
N GLU A 74 52.53 -0.42 -35.47
CA GLU A 74 52.01 -1.48 -34.59
C GLU A 74 52.48 -1.27 -33.14
N ASP A 75 51.71 -1.85 -32.22
CA ASP A 75 52.03 -2.56 -30.99
C ASP A 75 52.86 -2.07 -29.78
N ARG A 76 52.28 -2.50 -28.65
CA ARG A 76 52.60 -2.56 -27.20
C ARG A 76 53.92 -3.34 -26.88
N PRO A 77 54.37 -3.56 -25.59
CA PRO A 77 53.68 -3.44 -24.28
C PRO A 77 54.54 -3.00 -23.03
N ALA A 78 53.88 -3.02 -21.86
CA ALA A 78 54.34 -3.46 -20.51
C ALA A 78 54.84 -2.44 -19.43
N ILE A 79 53.91 -2.01 -18.54
CA ILE A 79 53.80 -2.20 -17.05
C ILE A 79 55.11 -2.60 -16.29
N PRO A 80 55.49 -2.12 -15.06
CA PRO A 80 54.65 -1.92 -13.84
C PRO A 80 54.92 -0.75 -12.86
N SER A 81 53.96 -0.67 -11.93
CA SER A 81 53.79 0.04 -10.66
C SER A 81 54.95 0.08 -9.66
N GLN A 82 55.00 1.14 -8.84
CA GLN A 82 55.34 1.11 -7.40
C GLN A 82 54.92 2.43 -6.69
N GLU A 83 54.17 2.32 -5.59
CA GLU A 83 54.00 3.35 -4.54
C GLU A 83 54.88 2.96 -3.31
N PRO A 84 54.88 3.72 -2.19
CA PRO A 84 55.58 4.97 -1.89
C PRO A 84 56.63 4.76 -0.77
N PRO A 85 57.35 5.80 -0.28
CA PRO A 85 57.03 6.23 1.08
C PRO A 85 57.24 7.73 1.42
N THR A 86 56.66 8.01 2.57
CA THR A 86 56.41 9.22 3.37
C THR A 86 57.61 10.11 3.75
N GLU A 87 57.29 11.40 3.78
CA GLU A 87 57.86 12.60 4.43
C GLU A 87 58.82 12.45 5.62
N GLN A 88 59.89 13.26 5.59
CA GLN A 88 60.30 14.15 6.69
C GLN A 88 60.85 15.49 6.12
N ASP A 89 60.06 16.57 6.23
CA ASP A 89 60.35 17.81 6.99
C ASP A 89 61.82 18.32 7.03
N ILE A 90 62.24 19.57 6.73
CA ILE A 90 61.71 20.97 6.72
C ILE A 90 62.81 21.86 6.00
N PRO A 91 62.80 23.22 5.88
CA PRO A 91 61.81 24.27 5.56
C PRO A 91 62.17 25.17 4.35
N GLN A 92 61.09 25.70 3.73
CA GLN A 92 60.85 27.05 3.17
C GLN A 92 62.01 28.07 3.06
N SER A 93 62.22 28.67 1.87
CA SER A 93 61.61 29.96 1.48
C SER A 93 62.24 30.60 0.21
N GLY A 94 61.38 31.23 -0.63
CA GLY A 94 61.69 32.31 -1.58
C GLY A 94 62.23 31.91 -2.96
N ASP A 95 61.44 31.55 -3.97
CA ASP A 95 60.54 32.40 -4.78
C ASP A 95 61.25 33.04 -5.99
N GLU A 96 61.09 32.41 -7.16
CA GLU A 96 60.55 33.04 -8.37
C GLU A 96 60.37 32.00 -9.48
N GLY A 97 59.12 31.82 -9.95
CA GLY A 97 58.84 31.31 -11.29
C GLY A 97 58.03 30.02 -11.44
N THR A 98 56.72 30.02 -11.08
CA THR A 98 55.61 29.50 -11.94
C THR A 98 54.21 29.65 -11.27
N PRO A 99 53.51 30.80 -11.40
CA PRO A 99 52.11 30.94 -10.99
C PRO A 99 51.19 30.97 -12.21
N THR A 100 51.05 29.87 -12.95
CA THR A 100 50.18 29.91 -14.17
C THR A 100 49.27 28.70 -14.31
N ILE A 101 49.66 27.52 -13.83
CA ILE A 101 48.84 26.31 -14.01
C ILE A 101 47.80 26.17 -12.88
N LEU A 102 48.17 26.45 -11.63
CA LEU A 102 47.26 26.31 -10.48
C LEU A 102 46.10 27.33 -10.53
N ASP A 103 46.41 28.59 -10.86
CA ASP A 103 45.43 29.67 -10.95
C ASP A 103 44.41 29.41 -12.06
N SER A 104 44.85 28.96 -13.24
CA SER A 104 43.96 28.62 -14.35
C SER A 104 42.98 27.47 -14.04
N HIS A 105 43.42 26.50 -13.23
CA HIS A 105 42.59 25.36 -12.82
C HIS A 105 41.56 25.79 -11.75
N LEU A 106 41.98 26.63 -10.80
CA LEU A 106 41.10 27.23 -9.79
C LEU A 106 40.04 28.12 -10.44
N GLU A 107 40.42 28.99 -11.38
CA GLU A 107 39.50 29.82 -12.17
C GLU A 107 38.51 28.97 -12.97
N THR A 108 38.97 27.87 -13.59
CA THR A 108 38.11 26.94 -14.32
C THR A 108 37.09 26.26 -13.39
N GLN A 109 37.51 25.83 -12.19
CA GLN A 109 36.62 25.22 -11.21
C GLN A 109 35.58 26.21 -10.65
N GLN A 110 36.01 27.45 -10.41
CA GLN A 110 35.11 28.54 -10.02
C GLN A 110 34.09 28.81 -11.11
N LEU A 111 34.51 28.94 -12.37
CA LEU A 111 33.61 29.13 -13.51
C LEU A 111 32.64 27.96 -13.65
N GLN A 112 33.09 26.71 -13.53
CA GLN A 112 32.19 25.54 -13.54
C GLN A 112 31.14 25.61 -12.44
N THR A 113 31.51 26.07 -11.24
CA THR A 113 30.60 26.21 -10.11
C THR A 113 29.62 27.36 -10.33
N GLN A 114 30.07 28.49 -10.88
CA GLN A 114 29.22 29.62 -11.25
C GLN A 114 28.22 29.23 -12.34
N VAL A 115 28.68 28.59 -13.41
CA VAL A 115 27.82 28.07 -14.49
C VAL A 115 26.81 27.07 -13.93
N ARG A 116 27.23 26.12 -13.08
CA ARG A 116 26.32 25.17 -12.44
C ARG A 116 25.27 25.87 -11.57
N THR A 117 25.67 26.88 -10.82
CA THR A 117 24.77 27.66 -9.95
C THR A 117 23.76 28.46 -10.76
N LEU A 118 24.21 29.09 -11.85
CA LEU A 118 23.33 29.81 -12.78
C LEU A 118 22.36 28.85 -13.46
N MET A 119 22.85 27.76 -14.04
CA MET A 119 22.03 26.80 -14.78
C MET A 119 21.05 26.06 -13.88
N ARG A 120 21.31 25.92 -12.58
CA ARG A 120 20.31 25.41 -11.61
C ARG A 120 19.09 26.32 -11.48
N LYS A 121 19.23 27.63 -11.72
CA LYS A 121 18.11 28.58 -11.67
C LYS A 121 17.28 28.59 -12.97
N VAL A 122 17.77 27.96 -14.03
CA VAL A 122 17.04 27.82 -15.30
C VAL A 122 16.07 26.65 -15.19
N PRO A 123 14.76 26.85 -15.43
CA PRO A 123 13.79 25.75 -15.41
C PRO A 123 14.07 24.69 -16.47
N GLY A 124 14.26 23.45 -16.01
CA GLY A 124 14.43 22.28 -16.87
C GLY A 124 13.14 21.46 -16.98
N SER A 125 12.92 20.88 -18.16
CA SER A 125 11.95 19.79 -18.32
C SER A 125 12.39 18.57 -17.51
N VAL A 126 11.48 17.66 -17.17
CA VAL A 126 11.82 16.39 -16.53
C VAL A 126 11.17 15.24 -17.27
N ALA A 127 11.99 14.29 -17.70
CA ALA A 127 11.52 13.09 -18.37
C ALA A 127 12.29 11.86 -17.90
N ILE A 128 11.65 10.69 -17.99
CA ILE A 128 12.31 9.40 -17.77
C ILE A 128 12.48 8.71 -19.12
N ILE A 129 13.71 8.32 -19.42
CA ILE A 129 14.04 7.51 -20.59
C ILE A 129 14.15 6.06 -20.14
N THR A 130 13.51 5.17 -20.88
CA THR A 130 13.50 3.72 -20.64
C THR A 130 13.93 2.99 -21.89
N VAL A 131 14.65 1.89 -21.72
CA VAL A 131 15.22 1.12 -22.82
C VAL A 131 15.14 -0.37 -22.54
N ALA A 132 14.95 -1.17 -23.58
CA ALA A 132 14.99 -2.61 -23.46
C ALA A 132 16.41 -3.05 -23.05
N SER A 133 16.51 -3.85 -22.00
CA SER A 133 17.79 -4.38 -21.56
C SER A 133 17.59 -5.70 -20.83
N LEU A 134 18.58 -6.58 -20.97
CA LEU A 134 18.67 -7.86 -20.28
C LEU A 134 19.75 -7.74 -19.22
N ASP A 135 19.45 -8.23 -18.02
CA ASP A 135 20.45 -8.40 -16.99
C ASP A 135 21.44 -9.50 -17.41
N PRO A 136 22.74 -9.21 -17.52
CA PRO A 136 23.73 -10.19 -17.96
C PRO A 136 23.86 -11.39 -17.02
N THR A 137 23.50 -11.24 -15.74
CA THR A 137 23.60 -12.33 -14.76
C THR A 137 22.39 -13.25 -14.75
N THR A 138 21.19 -12.68 -14.93
CA THR A 138 19.93 -13.44 -14.81
C THR A 138 19.27 -13.74 -16.15
N GLY A 139 19.71 -13.11 -17.25
CA GLY A 139 19.10 -13.22 -18.58
C GLY A 139 17.68 -12.67 -18.66
N LYS A 140 17.22 -11.91 -17.65
CA LYS A 140 15.85 -11.39 -17.56
C LYS A 140 15.80 -9.94 -17.99
N HIS A 141 14.66 -9.53 -18.56
CA HIS A 141 14.41 -8.12 -18.85
C HIS A 141 14.31 -7.29 -17.57
N VAL A 142 15.00 -6.15 -17.56
CA VAL A 142 15.07 -5.23 -16.42
C VAL A 142 14.43 -3.88 -16.72
N PRO A 143 13.92 -3.17 -15.70
CA PRO A 143 13.39 -1.81 -15.84
C PRO A 143 14.54 -0.78 -15.97
N MET A 144 15.33 -0.90 -17.03
CA MET A 144 16.46 -0.02 -17.32
C MET A 144 15.97 1.35 -17.79
N GLY A 145 16.59 2.41 -17.26
CA GLY A 145 16.26 3.77 -17.63
C GLY A 145 17.02 4.81 -16.82
N VAL A 146 16.78 6.08 -17.16
CA VAL A 146 17.42 7.24 -16.52
C VAL A 146 16.48 8.44 -16.55
N ALA A 147 16.50 9.23 -15.48
CA ALA A 147 15.85 10.53 -15.46
C ALA A 147 16.76 11.60 -16.09
N VAL A 148 16.20 12.43 -16.97
CA VAL A 148 16.93 13.53 -17.61
C VAL A 148 16.18 14.84 -17.45
N SER A 149 16.95 15.92 -17.31
CA SER A 149 16.45 17.29 -17.33
C SER A 149 16.91 18.11 -18.54
N SER A 150 17.60 17.46 -19.49
CA SER A 150 18.19 18.06 -20.69
C SER A 150 17.33 17.86 -21.94
N LEU A 151 16.09 17.39 -21.79
CA LEU A 151 15.21 17.08 -22.91
C LEU A 151 14.69 18.36 -23.57
N SER A 152 14.89 18.47 -24.89
CA SER A 152 14.41 19.56 -25.72
C SER A 152 13.82 19.07 -27.04
N THR A 153 12.91 19.85 -27.63
CA THR A 153 12.41 19.62 -29.00
C THR A 153 13.32 20.34 -29.99
N VAL A 154 13.74 19.66 -31.06
CA VAL A 154 14.67 20.18 -32.07
C VAL A 154 13.93 20.66 -33.33
N THR A 155 13.07 19.83 -33.89
CA THR A 155 12.23 20.15 -35.05
C THR A 155 10.91 19.38 -34.95
N LEU A 156 9.84 19.91 -35.56
CA LEU A 156 8.54 19.24 -35.66
C LEU A 156 8.38 18.44 -36.95
N ASP A 157 9.24 18.69 -37.96
CA ASP A 157 9.21 17.97 -39.23
C ASP A 157 10.65 17.60 -39.67
N PRO A 158 11.03 16.31 -39.61
CA PRO A 158 10.35 15.24 -38.88
C PRO A 158 10.41 15.50 -37.36
N PRO A 159 9.41 15.09 -36.56
CA PRO A 159 9.39 15.39 -35.11
C PRO A 159 10.61 14.77 -34.42
N THR A 160 11.45 15.63 -33.83
CA THR A 160 12.78 15.27 -33.33
C THR A 160 13.05 15.91 -31.98
N ILE A 161 13.60 15.14 -31.05
CA ILE A 161 14.02 15.58 -29.72
C ILE A 161 15.53 15.39 -29.53
N SER A 162 16.09 16.12 -28.58
CA SER A 162 17.46 15.94 -28.10
C SER A 162 17.52 15.87 -26.59
N PHE A 163 18.45 15.07 -26.06
CA PHE A 163 18.79 15.05 -24.64
C PHE A 163 20.24 14.60 -24.45
N ASN A 164 20.78 14.87 -23.27
CA ASN A 164 22.20 14.64 -22.97
C ASN A 164 22.34 13.53 -21.93
N LEU A 165 23.25 12.58 -22.16
CA LEU A 165 23.66 11.57 -21.18
C LEU A 165 25.14 11.72 -20.84
N LYS A 166 25.48 11.56 -19.56
CA LYS A 166 26.88 11.53 -19.11
C LYS A 166 27.56 10.23 -19.59
N HIS A 167 28.83 10.30 -19.95
CA HIS A 167 29.66 9.13 -20.27
C HIS A 167 30.57 8.77 -19.07
N PRO A 168 30.73 7.48 -18.69
CA PRO A 168 30.06 6.28 -19.24
C PRO A 168 28.60 6.15 -18.77
N SER A 169 27.73 5.54 -19.58
CA SER A 169 26.32 5.32 -19.24
C SER A 169 25.80 3.98 -19.74
N GLN A 170 25.38 3.13 -18.80
CA GLN A 170 24.72 1.86 -19.11
C GLN A 170 23.43 2.05 -19.92
N THR A 171 22.73 3.17 -19.73
CA THR A 171 21.53 3.47 -20.53
C THR A 171 21.90 3.75 -21.98
N LEU A 172 23.00 4.47 -22.23
CA LEU A 172 23.48 4.74 -23.59
C LEU A 172 23.87 3.44 -24.30
N ASP A 173 24.60 2.55 -23.62
CA ASP A 173 25.00 1.27 -24.17
C ASP A 173 23.78 0.38 -24.48
N ALA A 174 22.77 0.40 -23.62
CA ALA A 174 21.52 -0.32 -23.87
C ALA A 174 20.68 0.28 -25.02
N ILE A 175 20.71 1.60 -25.23
CA ILE A 175 20.07 2.24 -26.39
C ILE A 175 20.74 1.74 -27.68
N ARG A 176 22.08 1.70 -27.71
CA ARG A 176 22.84 1.16 -28.84
C ARG A 176 22.53 -0.31 -29.08
N ALA A 177 22.50 -1.13 -28.02
CA ALA A 177 22.15 -2.55 -28.10
C ALA A 177 20.70 -2.77 -28.57
N SER A 178 19.79 -1.85 -28.25
CA SER A 178 18.38 -1.87 -28.69
C SER A 178 18.17 -1.28 -30.09
N LYS A 179 19.21 -1.22 -30.93
CA LYS A 179 19.16 -0.64 -32.28
C LYS A 179 18.68 0.83 -32.29
N GLY A 180 19.00 1.58 -31.24
CA GLY A 180 18.58 2.96 -31.08
C GLY A 180 17.14 3.17 -30.61
N LEU A 181 16.39 2.11 -30.28
CA LEU A 181 15.00 2.20 -29.85
C LEU A 181 14.89 2.42 -28.34
N PHE A 182 14.08 3.40 -27.94
CA PHE A 182 13.80 3.69 -26.53
C PHE A 182 12.48 4.45 -26.38
N ARG A 183 12.01 4.58 -25.13
CA ARG A 183 10.78 5.29 -24.80
C ARG A 183 11.02 6.40 -23.79
N VAL A 184 10.43 7.57 -24.04
CA VAL A 184 10.47 8.75 -23.17
C VAL A 184 9.13 8.90 -22.46
N HIS A 185 9.14 9.15 -21.15
CA HIS A 185 7.95 9.33 -20.34
C HIS A 185 7.94 10.73 -19.72
N PHE A 186 6.79 11.40 -19.81
CA PHE A 186 6.53 12.72 -19.25
C PHE A 186 5.68 12.60 -18.00
N LEU A 187 6.12 13.26 -16.93
CA LEU A 187 5.63 13.00 -15.59
C LEU A 187 4.65 14.09 -15.15
N ALA A 188 3.65 13.70 -14.38
CA ALA A 188 2.71 14.60 -13.74
C ALA A 188 3.42 15.47 -12.70
N ALA A 189 3.01 16.74 -12.60
CA ALA A 189 3.51 17.68 -11.60
C ALA A 189 2.91 17.41 -10.19
N GLU A 190 3.15 16.21 -9.68
CA GLU A 190 2.66 15.72 -8.39
C GLU A 190 3.70 14.85 -7.68
N ARG A 191 3.41 14.49 -6.42
CA ARG A 191 4.31 13.67 -5.59
C ARG A 191 4.64 12.33 -6.24
N GLY A 192 3.65 11.70 -6.90
CA GLY A 192 3.86 10.44 -7.64
C GLY A 192 4.89 10.58 -8.76
N GLY A 193 4.81 11.66 -9.56
CA GLY A 193 5.77 11.97 -10.62
C GLY A 193 7.18 12.20 -10.06
N ALA A 194 7.31 13.06 -9.05
CA ALA A 194 8.59 13.35 -8.40
C ALA A 194 9.26 12.08 -7.80
N ASN A 195 8.48 11.20 -7.18
CA ASN A 195 8.97 9.93 -6.66
C ASN A 195 9.50 9.02 -7.78
N MET A 196 8.83 9.03 -8.93
CA MET A 196 9.29 8.23 -10.06
C MET A 196 10.62 8.72 -10.60
N VAL A 197 10.83 10.05 -10.70
CA VAL A 197 12.14 10.61 -11.07
C VAL A 197 13.23 10.12 -10.13
N ASP A 198 12.99 10.19 -8.81
CA ASP A 198 13.96 9.80 -7.80
C ASP A 198 14.42 8.35 -7.96
N LEU A 199 13.50 7.42 -8.25
CA LEU A 199 13.82 6.01 -8.51
C LEU A 199 14.71 5.81 -9.75
N PHE A 200 14.58 6.68 -10.75
CA PHE A 200 15.38 6.63 -11.98
C PHE A 200 16.68 7.45 -11.91
N CYS A 201 16.87 8.26 -10.86
CA CYS A 201 18.15 8.92 -10.54
C CYS A 201 19.14 8.02 -9.79
N ARG A 202 18.67 6.93 -9.14
CA ARG A 202 19.49 6.03 -8.30
C ARG A 202 20.45 5.09 -9.07
N GLY A 203 20.57 5.24 -10.39
CA GLY A 203 21.44 4.40 -11.22
C GLY A 203 20.83 3.06 -11.63
N ASN A 204 21.58 2.24 -12.38
CA ASN A 204 21.10 1.05 -13.09
C ASN A 204 21.74 -0.25 -12.55
N HIS A 205 21.54 -0.53 -11.27
CA HIS A 205 22.04 -1.75 -10.61
C HIS A 205 20.88 -2.64 -10.11
N PRO A 206 21.13 -3.92 -9.74
CA PRO A 206 20.08 -4.87 -9.38
C PRO A 206 19.12 -4.39 -8.27
N ASP A 207 19.63 -3.71 -7.25
CA ASP A 207 18.78 -3.16 -6.18
C ASP A 207 17.89 -2.04 -6.68
N ALA A 208 18.40 -1.16 -7.56
CA ALA A 208 17.61 -0.09 -8.17
C ALA A 208 16.47 -0.68 -9.03
N TYR A 209 16.73 -1.74 -9.78
CA TYR A 209 15.68 -2.45 -10.54
C TYR A 209 14.61 -3.04 -9.62
N THR A 210 15.04 -3.65 -8.52
CA THR A 210 14.13 -4.19 -7.52
C THR A 210 13.29 -3.10 -6.87
N GLN A 211 13.89 -1.95 -6.52
CA GLN A 211 13.19 -0.79 -5.98
C GLN A 211 12.19 -0.21 -6.98
N ARG A 212 12.57 -0.09 -8.27
CA ARG A 212 11.67 0.36 -9.34
C ARG A 212 10.46 -0.56 -9.46
N LEU A 213 10.67 -1.88 -9.52
CA LEU A 213 9.58 -2.87 -9.56
C LEU A 213 8.75 -2.91 -8.27
N LYS A 214 9.32 -2.51 -7.13
CA LYS A 214 8.62 -2.42 -5.83
C LYS A 214 7.75 -1.18 -5.72
N ASN A 215 8.26 -0.04 -6.16
CA ASN A 215 7.73 1.27 -5.81
C ASN A 215 7.04 1.98 -6.99
N SER A 216 7.03 1.38 -8.18
CA SER A 216 6.39 1.98 -9.37
C SER A 216 5.69 0.94 -10.25
N ARG A 217 4.68 1.40 -11.00
CA ARG A 217 3.89 0.58 -11.93
C ARG A 217 4.62 0.51 -13.28
N ILE A 218 5.59 -0.41 -13.36
CA ILE A 218 6.37 -0.65 -14.58
C ILE A 218 5.94 -1.97 -15.21
N LEU A 219 5.53 -1.93 -16.48
CA LEU A 219 5.45 -3.11 -17.32
C LEU A 219 6.79 -3.25 -18.04
N VAL A 220 7.43 -4.42 -17.93
CA VAL A 220 8.61 -4.75 -18.71
C VAL A 220 8.18 -5.72 -19.81
N PRO A 221 8.04 -5.27 -21.08
CA PRO A 221 7.61 -6.12 -22.18
C PRO A 221 8.52 -7.34 -22.35
N ARG A 222 7.94 -8.46 -22.78
CA ARG A 222 8.66 -9.71 -23.09
C ARG A 222 8.34 -10.16 -24.51
N PRO A 223 9.34 -10.55 -25.32
CA PRO A 223 9.09 -11.20 -26.61
C PRO A 223 8.20 -12.44 -26.43
N GLY A 224 7.15 -12.57 -27.24
CA GLY A 224 6.27 -13.74 -27.31
C GLY A 224 5.02 -13.77 -26.42
N LEU A 225 4.96 -13.05 -25.28
CA LEU A 225 3.75 -12.98 -24.42
C LEU A 225 2.93 -11.70 -24.63
N ASN A 226 3.59 -10.58 -24.93
CA ASN A 226 2.97 -9.25 -25.03
C ASN A 226 3.27 -8.61 -26.40
N ALA A 227 3.17 -9.38 -27.49
CA ALA A 227 3.58 -8.98 -28.84
C ALA A 227 2.79 -7.80 -29.46
N LEU A 228 1.87 -7.19 -28.70
CA LEU A 228 1.01 -6.09 -29.16
C LEU A 228 1.41 -4.70 -28.61
N SER A 229 2.41 -4.54 -27.72
CA SER A 229 2.49 -3.32 -26.89
C SER A 229 3.52 -2.23 -27.21
N SER A 230 4.61 -2.46 -27.96
CA SER A 230 5.42 -1.41 -28.63
C SER A 230 6.61 -2.01 -29.38
N GLN A 231 7.11 -1.33 -30.43
CA GLN A 231 8.26 -1.79 -31.22
C GLN A 231 9.59 -1.76 -30.45
N SER A 232 9.73 -0.91 -29.42
CA SER A 232 10.98 -0.74 -28.67
C SER A 232 11.23 -1.79 -27.60
N TYR A 233 10.19 -2.53 -27.16
CA TYR A 233 10.20 -3.38 -25.97
C TYR A 233 10.71 -2.69 -24.69
N ALA A 234 10.78 -1.35 -24.69
CA ALA A 234 11.26 -0.57 -23.56
C ALA A 234 10.27 -0.67 -22.39
N PRO A 235 10.75 -0.62 -21.13
CA PRO A 235 9.88 -0.58 -19.95
C PRO A 235 8.84 0.55 -20.05
N GLN A 236 7.58 0.20 -19.85
CA GLN A 236 6.45 1.12 -19.94
C GLN A 236 5.99 1.53 -18.54
N LEU A 237 5.99 2.83 -18.28
CA LEU A 237 5.56 3.42 -17.01
C LEU A 237 4.07 3.77 -17.09
N TYR A 238 3.31 3.32 -16.08
CA TYR A 238 1.86 3.49 -16.04
C TYR A 238 1.39 4.17 -14.74
N GLY A 239 0.12 4.60 -14.74
CA GLY A 239 -0.54 5.25 -13.61
C GLY A 239 -0.66 6.77 -13.77
N ASP A 240 -1.30 7.42 -12.81
CA ASP A 240 -1.68 8.85 -12.88
C ASP A 240 -0.47 9.79 -12.89
N ALA A 241 0.67 9.29 -12.38
CA ALA A 241 1.96 9.98 -12.39
C ALA A 241 2.58 10.16 -13.78
N ILE A 242 2.08 9.49 -14.83
CA ILE A 242 2.54 9.63 -16.21
C ILE A 242 1.47 10.32 -17.05
N ARG A 243 1.86 11.41 -17.74
CA ARG A 243 0.99 12.24 -18.57
C ARG A 243 1.05 11.86 -20.04
N ALA A 244 2.24 11.62 -20.55
CA ALA A 244 2.46 11.21 -21.93
C ALA A 244 3.71 10.35 -22.04
N ALA A 245 3.82 9.61 -23.13
CA ALA A 245 5.02 8.86 -23.47
C ALA A 245 5.25 8.83 -24.99
N MET A 246 6.50 8.85 -25.41
CA MET A 246 6.91 8.84 -26.82
C MET A 246 7.82 7.66 -27.11
N GLU A 247 7.56 6.96 -28.21
CA GLU A 247 8.51 5.99 -28.77
C GLU A 247 9.47 6.70 -29.71
N CYS A 248 10.76 6.47 -29.51
CA CYS A 248 11.82 7.21 -30.17
C CYS A 248 12.85 6.27 -30.82
N THR A 249 13.44 6.74 -31.91
CA THR A 249 14.56 6.08 -32.58
C THR A 249 15.73 7.05 -32.66
N LEU A 250 16.87 6.63 -32.11
CA LEU A 250 18.12 7.39 -32.16
C LEU A 250 18.57 7.58 -33.61
N THR A 251 18.92 8.81 -33.95
CA THR A 251 19.39 9.19 -35.30
C THR A 251 20.83 9.65 -35.31
N HIS A 252 21.24 10.42 -34.30
CA HIS A 252 22.59 10.96 -34.20
C HIS A 252 23.09 10.93 -32.76
N GLU A 253 24.39 10.66 -32.60
CA GLU A 253 25.11 10.81 -31.35
C GLU A 253 26.24 11.84 -31.56
N LEU A 254 26.34 12.81 -30.65
CA LEU A 254 27.38 13.84 -30.69
C LEU A 254 28.12 13.84 -29.36
N SER A 255 29.36 13.35 -29.36
CA SER A 255 30.21 13.36 -28.18
C SER A 255 30.68 14.78 -27.86
N VAL A 256 30.41 15.23 -26.64
CA VAL A 256 30.79 16.55 -26.11
C VAL A 256 31.47 16.34 -24.76
N ALA A 257 32.79 16.18 -24.78
CA ALA A 257 33.61 15.91 -23.60
C ALA A 257 33.07 14.74 -22.76
N ASP A 258 32.53 15.03 -21.57
CA ASP A 258 32.01 14.04 -20.61
C ASP A 258 30.53 13.69 -20.82
N HIS A 259 29.87 14.25 -21.85
CA HIS A 259 28.49 13.97 -22.22
C HIS A 259 28.36 13.58 -23.68
N VAL A 260 27.26 12.90 -24.01
CA VAL A 260 26.83 12.60 -25.38
C VAL A 260 25.45 13.20 -25.59
N ILE A 261 25.31 14.04 -26.61
CA ILE A 261 24.03 14.57 -27.06
C ILE A 261 23.41 13.54 -28.00
N LEU A 262 22.23 13.05 -27.64
CA LEU A 262 21.45 12.11 -28.43
C LEU A 262 20.32 12.85 -29.12
N VAL A 263 20.24 12.70 -30.44
CA VAL A 263 19.16 13.26 -31.27
C VAL A 263 18.31 12.11 -31.79
N ALA A 264 17.02 12.14 -31.50
CA ALA A 264 16.13 11.03 -31.80
C ALA A 264 14.84 11.50 -32.47
N LYS A 265 14.40 10.73 -33.47
CA LYS A 265 13.13 10.92 -34.17
C LYS A 265 12.01 10.28 -33.35
N ILE A 266 10.91 11.00 -33.19
CA ILE A 266 9.70 10.48 -32.57
C ILE A 266 8.93 9.64 -33.59
N THR A 267 8.55 8.43 -33.21
CA THR A 267 7.82 7.48 -34.05
C THR A 267 6.35 7.37 -33.65
N SER A 268 6.04 7.50 -32.36
CA SER A 268 4.66 7.56 -31.85
C SER A 268 4.59 8.35 -30.55
N LEU A 269 3.41 8.91 -30.27
CA LEU A 269 3.08 9.63 -29.05
C LEU A 269 1.81 9.04 -28.45
N ASP A 270 1.88 8.66 -27.18
CA ASP A 270 0.77 8.25 -26.34
C ASP A 270 0.54 9.35 -25.30
N SER A 271 -0.61 10.04 -25.37
CA SER A 271 -0.91 11.18 -24.50
C SER A 271 -2.26 10.98 -23.84
N LYS A 272 -2.32 11.13 -22.51
CA LYS A 272 -3.58 11.24 -21.80
C LYS A 272 -4.11 12.65 -22.00
N ILE A 273 -5.35 12.78 -22.47
CA ILE A 273 -6.02 14.08 -22.63
C ILE A 273 -6.14 14.72 -21.24
N SER A 274 -5.20 15.59 -20.90
CA SER A 274 -5.16 16.34 -19.64
C SER A 274 -4.56 17.71 -19.91
N LYS A 275 -5.15 18.74 -19.30
CA LYS A 275 -4.69 20.14 -19.42
C LYS A 275 -3.59 20.49 -18.42
N ASP A 276 -3.22 19.57 -17.52
CA ASP A 276 -2.27 19.86 -16.45
C ASP A 276 -0.81 19.82 -16.95
N PRO A 277 0.06 20.73 -16.46
CA PRO A 277 1.46 20.78 -16.87
C PRO A 277 2.28 19.59 -16.36
N THR A 278 3.39 19.31 -17.04
CA THR A 278 4.39 18.32 -16.62
C THR A 278 5.26 18.85 -15.49
N LEU A 279 5.94 17.93 -14.81
CA LEU A 279 6.91 18.22 -13.74
C LEU A 279 8.07 19.12 -14.24
N VAL A 280 8.43 20.13 -13.46
CA VAL A 280 9.56 21.05 -13.73
C VAL A 280 10.64 20.87 -12.67
N TYR A 281 11.92 21.04 -13.04
CA TYR A 281 13.05 21.01 -12.11
C TYR A 281 13.77 22.35 -12.10
N VAL A 282 13.85 22.98 -10.92
CA VAL A 282 14.50 24.27 -10.68
C VAL A 282 15.18 24.23 -9.30
N ASP A 283 16.39 24.76 -9.23
CA ASP A 283 17.16 24.98 -8.00
C ASP A 283 17.26 23.75 -7.09
N GLY A 284 17.47 22.58 -7.69
CA GLY A 284 17.61 21.33 -6.94
C GLY A 284 16.29 20.75 -6.43
N GLY A 285 15.14 21.29 -6.83
CA GLY A 285 13.81 20.84 -6.42
C GLY A 285 12.86 20.60 -7.60
N PHE A 286 11.86 19.75 -7.36
CA PHE A 286 10.76 19.58 -8.28
C PHE A 286 9.68 20.63 -8.02
N MET A 287 9.08 21.16 -9.07
CA MET A 287 8.07 22.20 -9.00
C MET A 287 6.93 21.94 -9.99
N ARG A 288 5.77 22.53 -9.70
CA ARG A 288 4.70 22.73 -10.69
C ARG A 288 4.98 24.00 -11.50
N ALA A 289 4.24 24.16 -12.60
CA ALA A 289 4.32 25.37 -13.44
C ALA A 289 3.90 26.66 -12.70
N ASP A 290 3.13 26.55 -11.62
CA ASP A 290 2.74 27.67 -10.75
C ASP A 290 3.83 28.05 -9.71
N GLY A 291 4.97 27.35 -9.69
CA GLY A 291 6.08 27.58 -8.75
C GLY A 291 5.97 26.83 -7.43
N THR A 292 4.91 26.04 -7.20
CA THR A 292 4.78 25.24 -5.97
C THR A 292 5.81 24.11 -5.92
N LYS A 293 6.56 24.00 -4.82
CA LYS A 293 7.57 22.96 -4.62
C LYS A 293 6.93 21.60 -4.30
N ILE A 294 7.45 20.55 -4.91
CA ILE A 294 7.02 19.16 -4.72
C ILE A 294 8.13 18.38 -4.02
N SER A 295 7.81 17.79 -2.87
CA SER A 295 8.73 16.94 -2.12
C SER A 295 8.68 15.50 -2.65
N GLY A 296 9.83 14.97 -3.07
CA GLY A 296 10.03 13.54 -3.36
C GLY A 296 10.46 12.76 -2.12
N TYR A 297 10.31 11.43 -2.15
CA TYR A 297 10.67 10.52 -1.04
C TYR A 297 12.13 10.64 -0.55
N GLY A 298 13.06 11.16 -1.38
CA GLY A 298 14.50 11.18 -1.10
C GLY A 298 15.07 12.47 -0.51
N ARG A 299 14.27 13.50 -0.22
CA ARG A 299 14.80 14.78 0.31
C ARG A 299 13.98 15.40 1.44
N ALA A 300 13.27 14.58 2.23
CA ALA A 300 13.36 14.82 3.66
C ALA A 300 14.81 14.51 4.01
N LYS A 301 15.57 15.47 4.57
CA LYS A 301 16.84 15.15 5.21
C LYS A 301 16.57 13.92 6.08
N ALA A 302 17.20 12.79 5.76
CA ALA A 302 17.45 11.77 6.75
C ALA A 302 18.34 12.46 7.77
N SER A 303 17.70 13.17 8.70
CA SER A 303 18.32 13.50 9.95
C SER A 303 18.78 12.16 10.49
N SER A 304 20.08 12.05 10.68
CA SER A 304 20.75 10.99 11.43
C SER A 304 20.28 11.02 12.88
N LEU A 305 18.99 10.84 13.10
CA LEU A 305 18.36 10.73 14.40
C LEU A 305 18.29 9.24 14.73
N THR A 306 19.31 8.79 15.44
CA THR A 306 19.12 7.97 16.65
C THR A 306 17.74 7.34 16.77
N ARG A 307 17.57 6.10 16.28
CA ARG A 307 16.44 5.18 16.54
C ARG A 307 15.16 5.92 16.99
N THR A 308 14.68 6.79 16.11
CA THR A 308 13.70 7.81 16.45
C THR A 308 12.35 7.13 16.51
N TRP A 309 11.82 7.04 17.72
CA TRP A 309 10.52 6.47 18.08
C TRP A 309 9.46 6.54 16.96
N SER A 310 8.77 5.43 16.72
CA SER A 310 7.69 5.30 15.74
C SER A 310 6.36 5.05 16.47
N ALA A 311 5.28 5.75 16.09
CA ALA A 311 3.94 5.43 16.61
C ALA A 311 3.49 4.00 16.25
N TRP A 312 4.14 3.38 15.27
CA TRP A 312 3.91 1.97 14.92
C TRP A 312 4.53 0.99 15.91
N ASP A 313 5.36 1.46 16.86
CA ASP A 313 5.92 0.66 17.95
C ASP A 313 4.89 0.37 19.05
N TYR A 314 3.76 1.09 19.09
CA TYR A 314 2.66 0.82 20.03
C TYR A 314 2.06 -0.59 19.84
N PRO A 315 1.37 -1.15 20.86
CA PRO A 315 0.62 -2.40 20.74
C PRO A 315 -0.34 -2.41 19.55
N LEU A 316 -0.80 -3.60 19.16
CA LEU A 316 -1.63 -3.79 17.96
C LEU A 316 -2.92 -2.95 17.99
N PHE A 317 -3.47 -2.71 19.18
CA PHE A 317 -4.58 -1.81 19.43
C PHE A 317 -4.17 -0.85 20.56
N PRO A 318 -3.70 0.36 20.22
CA PRO A 318 -3.31 1.35 21.22
C PRO A 318 -4.51 1.77 22.07
N GLY A 319 -4.31 1.83 23.39
CA GLY A 319 -5.29 2.29 24.36
C GLY A 319 -5.05 3.74 24.80
N ASP A 320 -5.64 4.12 25.93
CA ASP A 320 -5.55 5.49 26.44
C ASP A 320 -4.14 5.87 26.92
N SER A 321 -3.36 4.90 27.42
CA SER A 321 -1.95 5.11 27.80
C SER A 321 -1.12 5.57 26.60
N GLU A 322 -1.25 4.88 25.46
CA GLU A 322 -0.52 5.22 24.25
C GLU A 322 -1.00 6.53 23.64
N ARG A 323 -2.30 6.86 23.74
CA ARG A 323 -2.83 8.16 23.31
C ARG A 323 -2.24 9.31 24.10
N ILE A 324 -2.14 9.17 25.42
CA ILE A 324 -1.54 10.17 26.30
C ILE A 324 -0.05 10.32 25.99
N ASP A 325 0.68 9.22 25.81
CA ASP A 325 2.08 9.23 25.38
C ASP A 325 2.25 9.95 24.03
N TYR A 326 1.38 9.65 23.04
CA TYR A 326 1.42 10.28 21.73
C TYR A 326 1.20 11.79 21.80
N VAL A 327 0.23 12.24 22.61
CA VAL A 327 0.00 13.67 22.89
C VAL A 327 1.23 14.31 23.51
N ASN A 328 1.83 13.69 24.52
CA ASN A 328 3.01 14.24 25.20
C ASN A 328 4.19 14.37 24.26
N ARG A 329 4.39 13.42 23.34
CA ARG A 329 5.45 13.51 22.33
C ARG A 329 5.19 14.61 21.31
N ILE A 330 3.94 14.77 20.86
CA ILE A 330 3.58 15.90 19.99
C ILE A 330 3.84 17.23 20.72
N LYS A 331 3.50 17.33 22.01
CA LYS A 331 3.81 18.51 22.84
C LYS A 331 5.31 18.77 22.87
N SER A 332 6.12 17.77 23.19
CA SER A 332 7.59 17.92 23.20
C SER A 332 8.12 18.38 21.84
N MET A 333 7.63 17.82 20.73
CA MET A 333 8.03 18.23 19.37
C MET A 333 7.68 19.69 19.05
N ILE A 334 6.56 20.19 19.57
CA ILE A 334 6.14 21.59 19.42
C ILE A 334 7.01 22.49 20.31
N GLU A 335 7.23 22.09 21.57
CA GLU A 335 8.00 22.84 22.56
C GLU A 335 9.49 22.93 22.22
N GLU A 336 10.06 21.92 21.57
CA GLU A 336 11.43 21.93 21.04
C GLU A 336 11.66 22.95 19.91
N ARG A 337 10.58 23.48 19.30
CA ARG A 337 10.64 24.40 18.15
C ARG A 337 9.84 25.67 18.41
N PRO A 338 10.27 26.52 19.37
CA PRO A 338 9.54 27.75 19.70
C PRO A 338 9.45 28.74 18.53
N GLU A 339 10.36 28.66 17.56
CA GLU A 339 10.30 29.44 16.31
C GLU A 339 9.03 29.16 15.49
N ASP A 340 8.47 27.95 15.60
CA ASP A 340 7.27 27.56 14.87
C ASP A 340 6.02 28.31 15.37
N PHE A 341 6.05 28.86 16.59
CA PHE A 341 4.88 29.57 17.15
C PHE A 341 4.54 30.86 16.42
N ASN A 342 5.50 31.46 15.70
CA ASN A 342 5.29 32.65 14.88
C ASN A 342 4.51 32.37 13.58
N MET A 343 4.31 31.11 13.22
CA MET A 343 3.52 30.73 12.04
C MET A 343 2.01 30.66 12.36
N PRO A 344 1.13 30.85 11.35
CA PRO A 344 -0.30 30.59 11.48
C PRO A 344 -0.58 29.15 11.94
N GLU A 345 -1.63 28.93 12.74
CA GLU A 345 -1.93 27.61 13.31
C GLU A 345 -2.06 26.52 12.21
N ARG A 346 -2.67 26.89 11.08
CA ARG A 346 -2.85 26.00 9.93
C ARG A 346 -1.52 25.47 9.39
N GLU A 347 -0.47 26.30 9.36
CA GLU A 347 0.84 25.91 8.84
C GLU A 347 1.58 24.99 9.81
N ILE A 348 1.54 25.31 11.11
CA ILE A 348 2.07 24.43 12.18
C ILE A 348 1.39 23.07 12.10
N ARG A 349 0.06 23.05 11.98
CA ARG A 349 -0.73 21.82 11.84
C ARG A 349 -0.31 21.02 10.63
N GLN A 350 -0.17 21.65 9.46
CA GLN A 350 0.21 20.96 8.23
C GLN A 350 1.65 20.42 8.29
N LYS A 351 2.56 21.16 8.92
CA LYS A 351 3.94 20.73 9.18
C LYS A 351 3.99 19.52 10.11
N LEU A 352 3.26 19.56 11.23
CA LEU A 352 3.16 18.45 12.17
C LEU A 352 2.53 17.21 11.52
N GLU A 353 1.37 17.37 10.86
CA GLU A 353 0.70 16.27 10.13
C GLU A 353 1.61 15.63 9.06
N SER A 354 2.53 16.40 8.46
CA SER A 354 3.49 15.87 7.49
C SER A 354 4.70 15.15 8.11
N THR A 355 4.99 15.42 9.38
CA THR A 355 6.15 14.86 10.11
C THR A 355 5.76 13.63 10.91
N LEU A 356 4.52 13.60 11.41
CA LEU A 356 4.04 12.55 12.31
C LEU A 356 3.78 11.23 11.56
N PRO A 357 4.14 10.08 12.15
CA PRO A 357 3.99 8.77 11.52
C PRO A 357 2.53 8.34 11.36
N VAL A 358 1.65 8.80 12.25
CA VAL A 358 0.20 8.54 12.26
C VAL A 358 -0.54 9.85 12.44
N SER A 359 -1.66 10.02 11.74
CA SER A 359 -2.47 11.23 11.91
C SER A 359 -3.02 11.32 13.34
N PRO A 360 -2.84 12.45 14.06
CA PRO A 360 -3.38 12.63 15.42
C PRO A 360 -4.89 12.44 15.50
N LYS A 361 -5.60 12.68 14.39
CA LYS A 361 -7.05 12.47 14.25
C LYS A 361 -7.46 11.02 14.53
N MET A 362 -6.63 10.04 14.16
CA MET A 362 -6.90 8.61 14.43
C MET A 362 -6.94 8.31 15.92
N PHE A 363 -6.16 9.03 16.72
CA PHE A 363 -6.12 8.92 18.18
C PHE A 363 -7.11 9.86 18.89
N GLY A 364 -8.01 10.49 18.14
CA GLY A 364 -8.97 11.45 18.69
C GLY A 364 -8.32 12.71 19.26
N ILE A 365 -7.13 13.09 18.78
CA ILE A 365 -6.40 14.27 19.27
C ILE A 365 -6.84 15.51 18.49
N ASN A 366 -7.32 16.52 19.21
CA ASN A 366 -7.57 17.85 18.68
C ASN A 366 -6.26 18.64 18.60
N LEU A 367 -5.59 18.54 17.45
CA LEU A 367 -4.27 19.16 17.23
C LEU A 367 -4.33 20.70 17.30
N ALA A 368 -5.43 21.33 16.88
CA ALA A 368 -5.62 22.77 16.96
C ALA A 368 -5.58 23.25 18.42
N LEU A 369 -6.36 22.59 19.27
CA LEU A 369 -6.40 22.87 20.69
C LEU A 369 -5.05 22.59 21.37
N LEU A 370 -4.36 21.52 20.97
CA LEU A 370 -3.03 21.20 21.49
C LEU A 370 -2.00 22.29 21.19
N ILE A 371 -1.96 22.77 19.94
CA ILE A 371 -1.07 23.87 19.51
C ILE A 371 -1.40 25.14 20.30
N SER A 372 -2.68 25.47 20.44
CA SER A 372 -3.16 26.63 21.20
C SER A 372 -2.73 26.56 22.67
N GLN A 373 -2.83 25.40 23.31
CA GLN A 373 -2.34 25.18 24.68
C GLN A 373 -0.82 25.38 24.80
N CYS A 374 -0.04 24.90 23.84
CA CYS A 374 1.41 25.10 23.79
C CYS A 374 1.77 26.59 23.58
N LYS A 375 1.10 27.31 22.66
CA LYS A 375 1.30 28.75 22.45
C LYS A 375 1.02 29.57 23.71
N LYS A 376 -0.09 29.26 24.41
CA LYS A 376 -0.47 29.91 25.66
C LYS A 376 0.58 29.70 26.77
N LYS A 377 1.12 28.48 26.90
CA LYS A 377 2.20 28.19 27.85
C LYS A 377 3.50 28.94 27.51
N ALA A 378 3.79 29.13 26.22
CA ALA A 378 4.95 29.89 25.76
C ALA A 378 4.78 31.42 25.85
N GLY A 379 3.66 31.92 26.38
CA GLY A 379 3.41 33.35 26.58
C GLY A 379 3.07 34.12 25.29
N GLN A 380 2.79 33.43 24.17
CA GLN A 380 2.38 34.09 22.93
C GLN A 380 0.88 34.43 22.93
N LYS A 381 0.53 35.58 22.33
CA LYS A 381 -0.87 35.94 22.08
C LYS A 381 -1.41 35.06 20.96
N ASN A 382 -2.49 34.33 21.21
CA ASN A 382 -3.23 33.66 20.15
C ASN A 382 -3.89 34.72 19.25
N GLU A 383 -3.33 34.96 18.07
CA GLU A 383 -3.95 35.80 17.05
C GLU A 383 -5.19 35.13 16.43
N ASP A 384 -5.18 33.78 16.36
CA ASP A 384 -6.33 32.97 15.96
C ASP A 384 -7.25 32.74 17.19
N LYS A 385 -8.32 33.53 17.31
CA LYS A 385 -9.30 33.41 18.40
C LYS A 385 -10.11 32.11 18.25
N LEU A 386 -9.68 31.01 18.88
CA LEU A 386 -10.60 29.95 19.29
C LEU A 386 -11.68 30.58 20.18
N SER A 387 -12.96 30.30 19.91
CA SER A 387 -14.05 30.81 20.73
C SER A 387 -13.85 30.39 22.20
N THR A 388 -14.35 31.19 23.15
CA THR A 388 -14.22 30.90 24.59
C THR A 388 -14.65 29.48 24.91
N THR A 389 -15.75 29.03 24.29
CA THR A 389 -16.32 27.69 24.41
C THR A 389 -15.40 26.57 23.88
N GLN A 390 -14.59 26.84 22.86
CA GLN A 390 -13.65 25.86 22.31
C GLN A 390 -12.37 25.70 23.13
N GLN A 391 -12.04 26.68 23.98
CA GLN A 391 -10.84 26.62 24.83
C GLN A 391 -11.01 25.67 26.02
N ASP A 392 -12.25 25.44 26.46
CA ASP A 392 -12.58 24.56 27.58
C ASP A 392 -12.73 23.08 27.18
N LEU A 393 -12.72 22.78 25.87
CA LEU A 393 -12.78 21.41 25.37
C LEU A 393 -11.49 20.63 25.73
N PRO A 394 -11.57 19.30 25.91
CA PRO A 394 -10.38 18.47 26.12
C PRO A 394 -9.61 18.26 24.80
N VAL A 395 -8.28 18.15 24.89
CA VAL A 395 -7.40 17.82 23.74
C VAL A 395 -7.70 16.42 23.21
N LEU A 396 -7.97 15.48 24.11
CA LEU A 396 -8.34 14.11 23.76
C LEU A 396 -9.87 14.04 23.76
N ALA A 397 -10.43 13.72 22.59
CA ALA A 397 -11.84 13.34 22.51
C ALA A 397 -12.06 12.04 23.29
N GLU A 398 -13.12 11.99 24.07
CA GLU A 398 -13.53 10.78 24.79
C GLU A 398 -13.99 9.71 23.81
N PHE A 399 -14.79 10.11 22.82
CA PHE A 399 -15.33 9.23 21.80
C PHE A 399 -14.56 9.42 20.49
N TYR A 400 -13.81 8.41 20.06
CA TYR A 400 -12.98 8.45 18.86
C TYR A 400 -12.97 7.10 18.15
N GLY A 401 -12.47 7.07 16.91
CA GLY A 401 -12.41 5.85 16.11
C GLY A 401 -13.82 5.30 15.81
N ARG A 402 -14.00 4.00 16.05
CA ARG A 402 -15.27 3.28 15.83
C ARG A 402 -16.00 3.10 17.16
N LEU A 403 -17.18 3.69 17.26
CA LEU A 403 -17.95 3.72 18.50
C LEU A 403 -18.72 2.42 18.71
N THR A 404 -18.64 1.87 19.91
CA THR A 404 -19.50 0.75 20.31
C THR A 404 -20.94 1.22 20.51
N PRO A 405 -21.93 0.30 20.51
CA PRO A 405 -23.32 0.65 20.82
C PRO A 405 -23.46 1.36 22.17
N SER A 406 -22.71 0.93 23.18
CA SER A 406 -22.68 1.56 24.51
C SER A 406 -22.16 3.01 24.47
N GLN A 407 -21.07 3.26 23.72
CA GLN A 407 -20.55 4.62 23.54
C GLN A 407 -21.55 5.51 22.79
N THR A 408 -22.21 4.98 21.76
CA THR A 408 -23.25 5.70 21.01
C THR A 408 -24.42 6.08 21.92
N GLY A 409 -24.87 5.16 22.80
CA GLY A 409 -25.89 5.45 23.81
C GLY A 409 -25.50 6.62 24.73
N ARG A 410 -24.26 6.64 25.23
CA ARG A 410 -23.75 7.74 26.06
C ARG A 410 -23.72 9.09 25.33
N ILE A 411 -23.40 9.09 24.04
CA ILE A 411 -23.42 10.30 23.21
C ILE A 411 -24.86 10.83 23.08
N ILE A 412 -25.81 9.94 22.83
CA ILE A 412 -27.24 10.28 22.75
C ILE A 412 -27.72 10.84 24.11
N ASP A 413 -27.33 10.22 25.23
CA ASP A 413 -27.67 10.72 26.56
C ASP A 413 -27.14 12.12 26.85
N ARG A 414 -25.93 12.44 26.36
CA ARG A 414 -25.39 13.81 26.42
C ARG A 414 -26.16 14.78 25.55
N ALA A 415 -26.51 14.37 24.32
CA ALA A 415 -27.32 15.21 23.44
C ALA A 415 -28.69 15.52 24.09
N ARG A 416 -29.33 14.52 24.72
CA ARG A 416 -30.56 14.71 25.50
C ARG A 416 -30.38 15.70 26.65
N ALA A 417 -29.30 15.59 27.40
CA ALA A 417 -29.02 16.48 28.53
C ALA A 417 -28.86 17.93 28.05
N LEU A 418 -28.08 18.15 26.99
CA LEU A 418 -27.84 19.47 26.43
C LEU A 418 -29.12 20.11 25.88
N LEU A 419 -30.00 19.33 25.24
CA LEU A 419 -31.28 19.85 24.73
C LEU A 419 -32.29 20.20 25.81
N LYS A 420 -32.22 19.54 26.96
CA LYS A 420 -33.04 19.92 28.13
C LYS A 420 -32.60 21.26 28.71
N GLU A 421 -31.34 21.63 28.53
CA GLU A 421 -30.79 22.92 28.98
C GLU A 421 -31.04 24.03 27.94
N ASP A 422 -30.78 23.75 26.65
CA ASP A 422 -30.96 24.71 25.56
C ASP A 422 -31.33 24.00 24.25
N LEU A 423 -32.48 24.37 23.68
CA LEU A 423 -32.95 23.84 22.39
C LEU A 423 -32.15 24.36 21.20
N GLN A 424 -31.51 25.54 21.32
CA GLN A 424 -30.68 26.13 20.25
C GLN A 424 -29.39 25.36 20.03
N PHE A 425 -29.10 24.35 20.86
CA PHE A 425 -27.91 23.54 20.72
C PHE A 425 -27.87 22.71 19.43
N LEU A 426 -29.01 22.50 18.75
CA LEU A 426 -29.02 21.87 17.44
C LEU A 426 -28.67 22.83 16.30
N ASP A 427 -28.78 24.13 16.51
CA ASP A 427 -28.55 25.17 15.50
C ASP A 427 -27.05 25.49 15.33
N ILE A 428 -26.20 25.00 16.24
CA ILE A 428 -24.74 25.15 16.11
C ILE A 428 -24.21 24.28 14.96
N GLU A 429 -23.05 24.68 14.44
CA GLU A 429 -22.37 23.91 13.40
C GLU A 429 -22.11 22.46 13.85
N TYR A 430 -22.47 21.48 13.00
CA TYR A 430 -22.43 20.05 13.35
C TYR A 430 -21.07 19.58 13.87
N VAL A 431 -19.96 20.09 13.33
CA VAL A 431 -18.61 19.75 13.80
C VAL A 431 -18.38 20.22 15.23
N GLN A 432 -18.91 21.39 15.61
CA GLN A 432 -18.84 21.93 16.96
C GLN A 432 -19.75 21.14 17.90
N LEU A 433 -20.96 20.78 17.44
CA LEU A 433 -21.86 19.89 18.18
C LEU A 433 -21.18 18.58 18.56
N LEU A 434 -20.50 17.91 17.62
CA LEU A 434 -19.76 16.68 17.92
C LEU A 434 -18.69 16.91 18.99
N GLN A 435 -17.94 18.01 18.91
CA GLN A 435 -16.92 18.34 19.90
C GLN A 435 -17.51 18.53 21.30
N HIS A 436 -18.65 19.21 21.41
CA HIS A 436 -19.35 19.36 22.67
C HIS A 436 -19.88 18.05 23.27
N LEU A 437 -20.28 17.12 22.41
CA LEU A 437 -20.66 15.77 22.85
C LEU A 437 -19.45 14.92 23.28
N GLY A 438 -18.22 15.44 23.12
CA GLY A 438 -16.98 14.74 23.39
C GLY A 438 -16.55 13.80 22.26
N VAL A 439 -17.16 13.94 21.08
CA VAL A 439 -16.91 13.14 19.88
C VAL A 439 -15.83 13.80 19.03
N SER A 440 -14.81 13.02 18.66
CA SER A 440 -13.81 13.47 17.72
C SER A 440 -14.49 13.79 16.38
N PRO A 441 -14.24 14.95 15.76
CA PRO A 441 -14.73 15.21 14.42
C PRO A 441 -14.30 14.13 13.42
N ALA A 442 -13.13 13.52 13.62
CA ALA A 442 -12.60 12.46 12.78
C ALA A 442 -13.32 11.10 12.91
N ASN A 443 -14.37 11.01 13.73
CA ASN A 443 -15.16 9.80 13.90
C ASN A 443 -15.73 9.31 12.57
N THR A 444 -15.75 7.98 12.39
CA THR A 444 -16.23 7.32 11.16
C THR A 444 -17.58 6.62 11.35
N SER A 445 -18.01 6.46 12.60
CA SER A 445 -19.12 5.59 12.99
C SER A 445 -20.44 6.31 13.23
N ILE A 446 -20.48 7.50 13.83
CA ILE A 446 -21.74 8.19 14.16
C ILE A 446 -22.23 9.05 12.99
N LEU A 447 -23.52 9.00 12.72
CA LEU A 447 -24.21 9.81 11.73
C LEU A 447 -25.19 10.78 12.41
N PRO A 448 -25.52 11.91 11.77
CA PRO A 448 -26.57 12.83 12.25
C PRO A 448 -27.86 12.10 12.64
N SER A 449 -28.34 11.18 11.79
CA SER A 449 -29.58 10.46 12.04
C SER A 449 -29.54 9.55 13.27
N ASP A 450 -28.37 9.07 13.73
CA ASP A 450 -28.30 8.26 14.95
C ASP A 450 -28.71 9.06 16.19
N ILE A 451 -28.30 10.33 16.22
CA ILE A 451 -28.62 11.25 17.30
C ILE A 451 -30.07 11.70 17.15
N LEU A 452 -30.44 12.18 15.97
CA LEU A 452 -31.77 12.77 15.73
C LEU A 452 -32.90 11.74 15.83
N ASN A 453 -32.72 10.50 15.36
CA ASN A 453 -33.76 9.49 15.49
C ASN A 453 -34.03 9.12 16.95
N ALA A 454 -33.00 9.08 17.80
CA ALA A 454 -33.18 8.85 19.23
C ALA A 454 -33.92 10.02 19.90
N LEU A 455 -33.58 11.26 19.53
CA LEU A 455 -34.27 12.45 20.03
C LEU A 455 -35.74 12.54 19.57
N ARG A 456 -36.03 12.12 18.33
CA ARG A 456 -37.41 11.99 17.81
C ARG A 456 -38.21 10.93 18.55
N ALA A 457 -37.59 9.78 18.85
CA ALA A 457 -38.24 8.73 19.62
C ALA A 457 -38.68 9.22 21.01
N ASP A 458 -37.96 10.19 21.57
CA ASP A 458 -38.27 10.84 22.85
C ASP A 458 -39.22 12.05 22.69
N GLY A 459 -39.64 12.41 21.48
CA GLY A 459 -40.53 13.54 21.20
C GLY A 459 -39.90 14.92 21.39
N LEU A 460 -38.57 15.02 21.39
CA LEU A 460 -37.84 16.28 21.62
C LEU A 460 -37.72 17.16 20.37
N ILE A 461 -37.89 16.57 19.18
CA ILE A 461 -37.78 17.26 17.89
C ILE A 461 -38.82 16.71 16.90
N ASP A 462 -39.08 17.50 15.85
CA ASP A 462 -40.07 17.16 14.84
C ASP A 462 -39.69 15.89 14.01
N PRO A 463 -40.70 15.19 13.45
CA PRO A 463 -40.47 14.08 12.54
C PRO A 463 -39.60 14.47 11.34
N PHE A 464 -38.79 13.52 10.87
CA PHE A 464 -37.96 13.74 9.67
C PHE A 464 -38.83 13.92 8.44
N VAL A 465 -38.69 15.05 7.74
CA VAL A 465 -39.36 15.32 6.47
C VAL A 465 -38.30 15.43 5.36
N PRO A 466 -38.19 14.43 4.47
CA PRO A 466 -37.21 14.45 3.39
C PRO A 466 -37.42 15.64 2.43
N ARG A 467 -36.39 16.45 2.25
CA ARG A 467 -36.35 17.55 1.28
C ARG A 467 -35.54 17.16 0.06
N ARG A 468 -36.09 17.44 -1.12
CA ARG A 468 -35.32 17.30 -2.37
C ARG A 468 -34.16 18.31 -2.38
N PRO A 469 -32.99 17.93 -2.91
CA PRO A 469 -31.87 18.85 -3.01
C PRO A 469 -32.26 20.05 -3.87
N THR A 470 -32.23 21.24 -3.28
CA THR A 470 -32.50 22.50 -3.97
C THR A 470 -31.23 23.08 -4.55
N THR A 471 -31.30 23.63 -5.76
CA THR A 471 -30.18 24.29 -6.46
C THR A 471 -29.66 25.55 -5.76
N GLN A 472 -30.35 26.02 -4.72
CA GLN A 472 -29.91 27.10 -3.84
C GLN A 472 -29.75 26.52 -2.43
N ALA A 473 -28.50 26.20 -2.06
CA ALA A 473 -28.18 25.85 -0.68
C ALA A 473 -28.47 27.08 0.21
N PRO A 474 -29.20 26.94 1.33
CA PRO A 474 -29.37 28.04 2.26
C PRO A 474 -28.00 28.56 2.70
N LYS A 475 -27.81 29.88 2.56
CA LYS A 475 -26.63 30.57 3.11
C LYS A 475 -26.75 30.52 4.63
N HIS A 476 -25.98 29.63 5.26
CA HIS A 476 -25.91 29.46 6.72
C HIS A 476 -27.19 28.77 7.24
N ASP A 477 -27.20 27.50 7.65
CA ASP A 477 -26.43 26.92 8.74
C ASP A 477 -26.08 25.44 8.46
N HIS A 478 -24.82 25.06 8.66
CA HIS A 478 -24.35 23.67 8.53
C HIS A 478 -24.62 22.90 9.83
N ASP A 479 -25.86 22.96 10.28
CA ASP A 479 -26.37 22.34 11.51
C ASP A 479 -26.56 20.82 11.35
N ILE A 480 -26.92 20.12 12.43
CA ILE A 480 -27.10 18.66 12.38
C ILE A 480 -28.27 18.23 11.46
N MET A 481 -29.33 19.04 11.35
CA MET A 481 -30.50 18.73 10.53
C MET A 481 -30.18 18.82 9.03
N TYR A 482 -29.34 19.79 8.65
CA TYR A 482 -28.79 19.92 7.32
C TYR A 482 -27.97 18.68 6.95
N TYR A 483 -27.07 18.25 7.84
CA TYR A 483 -26.26 17.06 7.59
C TYR A 483 -27.10 15.79 7.50
N GLU A 484 -28.20 15.67 8.24
CA GLU A 484 -29.15 14.55 8.12
C GLU A 484 -29.85 14.55 6.75
N GLN A 485 -30.19 15.71 6.21
CA GLN A 485 -30.79 15.80 4.88
C GLN A 485 -29.80 15.35 3.79
N ALA A 486 -28.55 15.80 3.89
CA ALA A 486 -27.46 15.38 2.99
C ALA A 486 -27.21 13.87 3.11
N GLU A 487 -27.20 13.35 4.34
CA GLU A 487 -27.07 11.93 4.68
C GLU A 487 -28.18 11.09 4.02
N HIS A 488 -29.45 11.52 4.15
CA HIS A 488 -30.60 10.86 3.54
C HIS A 488 -30.51 10.85 2.01
N ASN A 489 -30.26 12.00 1.39
CA ASN A 489 -30.17 12.14 -0.07
C ASN A 489 -29.04 11.28 -0.65
N LEU A 490 -27.89 11.23 0.03
CA LEU A 490 -26.76 10.40 -0.37
C LEU A 490 -27.10 8.90 -0.32
N ARG A 491 -27.82 8.44 0.71
CA ARG A 491 -28.25 7.03 0.79
C ARG A 491 -29.17 6.66 -0.36
N GLU A 492 -30.17 7.49 -0.65
CA GLU A 492 -31.09 7.22 -1.77
C GLU A 492 -30.32 7.17 -3.09
N HIS A 493 -29.40 8.12 -3.32
CA HIS A 493 -28.58 8.10 -4.52
C HIS A 493 -27.71 6.84 -4.63
N LEU A 494 -27.06 6.43 -3.54
CA LEU A 494 -26.24 5.21 -3.54
C LEU A 494 -27.05 3.94 -3.83
N ARG A 495 -28.31 3.86 -3.41
CA ARG A 495 -29.19 2.72 -3.75
C ARG A 495 -29.50 2.63 -5.24
N THR A 496 -29.40 3.74 -5.99
CA THR A 496 -29.59 3.74 -7.44
C THR A 496 -28.36 3.28 -8.24
N LEU A 497 -27.19 3.20 -7.60
CA LEU A 497 -25.92 2.87 -8.26
C LEU A 497 -25.54 1.40 -8.04
N ASP A 498 -24.87 0.79 -9.02
CA ASP A 498 -24.17 -0.47 -8.79
C ASP A 498 -23.07 -0.30 -7.74
N TYR A 499 -22.93 -1.29 -6.85
CA TYR A 499 -21.96 -1.24 -5.76
C TYR A 499 -20.53 -1.02 -6.29
N LYS A 500 -20.10 -1.74 -7.35
CA LYS A 500 -18.74 -1.65 -7.87
C LYS A 500 -18.44 -0.28 -8.48
N ASP A 501 -19.44 0.34 -9.08
CA ASP A 501 -19.30 1.68 -9.65
C ASP A 501 -19.31 2.75 -8.56
N SER A 502 -20.15 2.58 -7.53
CA SER A 502 -20.22 3.50 -6.40
C SER A 502 -18.89 3.59 -5.63
N ILE A 503 -18.19 2.46 -5.41
CA ILE A 503 -16.92 2.46 -4.67
C ILE A 503 -15.77 3.12 -5.46
N ARG A 504 -15.85 3.12 -6.80
CA ARG A 504 -14.82 3.70 -7.69
C ARG A 504 -14.97 5.20 -7.85
N LYS A 505 -16.19 5.73 -7.70
CA LYS A 505 -16.46 7.17 -7.78
C LYS A 505 -15.85 7.91 -6.57
N PRO A 506 -15.11 9.01 -6.80
CA PRO A 506 -14.72 9.93 -5.74
C PRO A 506 -15.91 10.36 -4.88
N PHE A 507 -15.73 10.49 -3.56
CA PHE A 507 -16.85 10.78 -2.66
C PHE A 507 -17.47 12.17 -2.89
N HIS A 508 -16.64 13.15 -3.28
CA HIS A 508 -17.15 14.49 -3.62
C HIS A 508 -18.06 14.47 -4.86
N ASP A 509 -17.82 13.58 -5.84
CA ASP A 509 -18.69 13.43 -7.00
C ASP A 509 -20.05 12.82 -6.62
N LEU A 510 -20.05 11.88 -5.68
CA LEU A 510 -21.29 11.28 -5.16
C LEU A 510 -22.15 12.31 -4.44
N LEU A 511 -21.53 13.24 -3.70
CA LEU A 511 -22.24 14.33 -3.03
C LEU A 511 -22.65 15.45 -3.98
N ALA A 512 -21.80 15.81 -4.94
CA ALA A 512 -22.17 16.76 -5.98
C ALA A 512 -23.39 16.29 -6.79
N ALA A 513 -23.51 14.97 -7.01
CA ALA A 513 -24.68 14.37 -7.68
C ALA A 513 -25.99 14.55 -6.90
N VAL A 514 -25.93 14.77 -5.58
CA VAL A 514 -27.08 15.09 -4.73
C VAL A 514 -27.16 16.58 -4.38
N GLY A 515 -26.42 17.44 -5.09
CA GLY A 515 -26.49 18.90 -4.93
C GLY A 515 -25.71 19.46 -3.74
N GLU A 516 -24.81 18.69 -3.13
CA GLU A 516 -24.07 19.08 -1.93
C GLU A 516 -22.69 19.67 -2.21
N THR A 517 -22.18 20.42 -1.24
CA THR A 517 -20.90 21.14 -1.34
C THR A 517 -19.69 20.30 -0.93
N GLN A 518 -18.48 20.77 -1.27
CA GLN A 518 -17.23 20.10 -0.91
C GLN A 518 -16.98 20.08 0.62
N THR A 519 -17.47 21.07 1.37
CA THR A 519 -17.34 21.12 2.84
C THR A 519 -18.12 19.99 3.51
N VAL A 520 -19.38 19.78 3.10
CA VAL A 520 -20.22 18.67 3.55
C VAL A 520 -19.56 17.33 3.20
N ALA A 521 -18.97 17.24 2.01
CA ALA A 521 -18.23 16.05 1.60
C ALA A 521 -17.05 15.72 2.51
N GLN A 522 -16.30 16.70 3.01
CA GLN A 522 -15.18 16.43 3.92
C GLN A 522 -15.62 15.83 5.26
N VAL A 523 -16.82 16.17 5.74
CA VAL A 523 -17.37 15.63 6.99
C VAL A 523 -17.93 14.23 6.75
N LEU A 524 -18.84 14.07 5.81
CA LEU A 524 -19.52 12.79 5.54
C LEU A 524 -18.60 11.73 4.93
N GLN A 525 -17.49 12.12 4.29
CA GLN A 525 -16.52 11.16 3.71
C GLN A 525 -15.97 10.18 4.75
N ARG A 526 -15.91 10.60 6.02
CA ARG A 526 -15.44 9.76 7.12
C ARG A 526 -16.33 8.53 7.33
N SER A 527 -17.63 8.70 7.09
CA SER A 527 -18.64 7.64 7.18
C SER A 527 -18.99 7.02 5.83
N ARG A 528 -18.19 7.29 4.77
CA ARG A 528 -18.39 6.76 3.40
C ARG A 528 -18.76 5.28 3.39
N TRP A 529 -18.02 4.48 4.15
CA TRP A 529 -18.17 3.04 4.16
C TRP A 529 -19.46 2.58 4.82
N ARG A 530 -19.94 3.32 5.83
CA ARG A 530 -21.25 3.08 6.43
C ARG A 530 -22.38 3.30 5.42
N PHE A 531 -22.30 4.36 4.63
CA PHE A 531 -23.27 4.60 3.56
C PHE A 531 -23.32 3.46 2.54
N HIS A 532 -22.18 2.92 2.13
CA HIS A 532 -22.15 1.79 1.20
C HIS A 532 -22.77 0.52 1.80
N VAL A 533 -22.47 0.21 3.07
CA VAL A 533 -23.03 -0.96 3.74
C VAL A 533 -24.55 -0.85 3.89
N GLU A 534 -25.05 0.32 4.32
CA GLU A 534 -26.49 0.58 4.47
C GLU A 534 -27.24 0.66 3.13
N ALA A 535 -26.60 1.12 2.06
CA ALA A 535 -27.19 1.18 0.72
C ALA A 535 -27.23 -0.17 0.01
N THR A 536 -26.43 -1.16 0.42
CA THR A 536 -26.32 -2.46 -0.27
C THR A 536 -26.47 -3.66 0.68
N PRO A 537 -27.62 -3.80 1.36
CA PRO A 537 -27.83 -4.84 2.37
C PRO A 537 -27.66 -6.25 1.83
N GLU A 538 -27.94 -6.50 0.55
CA GLU A 538 -27.78 -7.82 -0.09
C GLU A 538 -26.34 -8.35 -0.09
N LEU A 539 -25.35 -7.46 -0.10
CA LEU A 539 -23.92 -7.83 -0.07
C LEU A 539 -23.39 -8.03 1.34
N PHE A 540 -23.97 -7.32 2.31
CA PHE A 540 -23.53 -7.31 3.71
C PHE A 540 -24.51 -8.02 4.65
N HIS A 541 -25.45 -8.78 4.09
CA HIS A 541 -26.43 -9.57 4.84
C HIS A 541 -25.74 -10.63 5.71
N ALA A 542 -26.39 -11.00 6.82
CA ALA A 542 -25.90 -11.99 7.79
C ALA A 542 -25.64 -13.37 7.18
N SER A 543 -26.22 -13.69 6.02
CA SER A 543 -25.94 -14.95 5.30
C SER A 543 -24.56 -14.98 4.63
N LYS A 544 -23.94 -13.82 4.41
CA LYS A 544 -22.61 -13.68 3.78
C LYS A 544 -21.54 -13.22 4.76
N ILE A 545 -21.96 -12.59 5.86
CA ILE A 545 -21.09 -12.01 6.88
C ILE A 545 -21.32 -12.74 8.20
N GLU A 546 -20.26 -13.33 8.75
CA GLU A 546 -20.33 -14.15 9.96
C GLU A 546 -20.03 -13.35 11.24
N ILE A 547 -19.19 -12.30 11.14
CA ILE A 547 -18.81 -11.45 12.28
C ILE A 547 -19.34 -10.04 12.03
N MET A 548 -20.24 -9.58 12.91
CA MET A 548 -20.92 -8.28 12.82
C MET A 548 -21.07 -7.66 14.21
N GLY A 549 -21.15 -6.33 14.27
CA GLY A 549 -21.36 -5.59 15.52
C GLY A 549 -20.10 -5.47 16.39
N GLU A 550 -20.31 -5.46 17.70
CA GLU A 550 -19.22 -5.40 18.68
C GLU A 550 -18.52 -6.75 18.77
N VAL A 551 -17.21 -6.75 18.50
CA VAL A 551 -16.43 -7.99 18.46
C VAL A 551 -15.94 -8.37 19.85
N SER A 552 -16.06 -9.66 20.19
CA SER A 552 -15.41 -10.21 21.37
C SER A 552 -13.89 -10.34 21.17
N GLN A 553 -13.15 -10.72 22.22
CA GLN A 553 -11.72 -11.00 22.09
C GLN A 553 -11.46 -12.20 21.17
N GLU A 554 -12.31 -13.22 21.23
CA GLU A 554 -12.27 -14.39 20.35
C GLU A 554 -12.52 -13.99 18.89
N ASP A 555 -13.52 -13.15 18.62
CA ASP A 555 -13.77 -12.60 17.28
C ASP A 555 -12.59 -11.79 16.77
N THR A 556 -11.99 -10.95 17.62
CA THR A 556 -10.83 -10.13 17.28
C THR A 556 -9.69 -11.01 16.76
N ARG A 557 -9.38 -12.11 17.45
CA ARG A 557 -8.35 -13.06 17.00
C ARG A 557 -8.69 -13.72 15.66
N VAL A 558 -9.95 -14.09 15.46
CA VAL A 558 -10.41 -14.66 14.18
C VAL A 558 -10.29 -13.63 13.05
N VAL A 559 -10.71 -12.39 13.26
CA VAL A 559 -10.57 -11.29 12.28
C VAL A 559 -9.11 -11.09 11.90
N LEU A 560 -8.20 -11.05 12.88
CA LEU A 560 -6.75 -10.94 12.66
C LEU A 560 -6.23 -12.11 11.80
N SER A 561 -6.53 -13.35 12.19
CA SER A 561 -6.12 -14.55 11.46
C SER A 561 -6.61 -14.56 10.01
N ARG A 562 -7.89 -14.19 9.80
CA ARG A 562 -8.51 -14.12 8.48
C ARG A 562 -7.89 -13.04 7.59
N LEU A 563 -7.66 -11.84 8.12
CA LEU A 563 -7.03 -10.74 7.37
C LEU A 563 -5.59 -11.07 6.98
N VAL A 564 -4.79 -11.63 7.88
CA VAL A 564 -3.39 -12.00 7.60
C VAL A 564 -3.32 -13.10 6.55
N ARG A 565 -4.20 -14.10 6.65
CA ARG A 565 -4.34 -15.15 5.63
C ARG A 565 -4.71 -14.56 4.27
N PHE A 566 -5.68 -13.65 4.26
CA PHE A 566 -6.16 -13.02 3.03
C PHE A 566 -5.09 -12.12 2.39
N ALA A 567 -4.26 -11.46 3.22
CA ALA A 567 -3.14 -10.64 2.76
C ALA A 567 -2.05 -11.47 2.05
N GLN A 568 -1.91 -12.77 2.36
CA GLN A 568 -0.88 -13.64 1.80
C GLN A 568 0.52 -13.01 1.90
N VAL A 569 0.95 -12.74 3.13
CA VAL A 569 2.22 -12.04 3.43
C VAL A 569 3.47 -12.72 2.87
N ASP A 570 3.39 -14.00 2.48
CA ASP A 570 4.47 -14.75 1.83
C ASP A 570 4.51 -14.59 0.29
N ASN A 571 3.47 -14.00 -0.31
CA ASN A 571 3.34 -13.82 -1.76
C ASN A 571 3.25 -12.35 -2.15
N ILE A 572 4.35 -11.81 -2.67
CA ILE A 572 4.47 -10.38 -3.00
C ILE A 572 3.42 -9.86 -3.98
N LYS A 573 2.99 -10.70 -4.94
CA LYS A 573 1.97 -10.28 -5.92
C LYS A 573 0.61 -10.18 -5.26
N ALA A 574 0.22 -11.22 -4.52
CA ALA A 574 -1.05 -11.25 -3.82
C ALA A 574 -1.11 -10.16 -2.74
N PHE A 575 -0.04 -9.99 -1.96
CA PHE A 575 0.06 -8.96 -0.93
C PHE A 575 -0.06 -7.55 -1.50
N ARG A 576 0.58 -7.25 -2.65
CA ARG A 576 0.41 -5.94 -3.30
C ARG A 576 -0.99 -5.71 -3.85
N MET A 577 -1.61 -6.76 -4.41
CA MET A 577 -3.01 -6.67 -4.82
C MET A 577 -3.92 -6.39 -3.63
N TRP A 578 -3.66 -7.05 -2.50
CA TRP A 578 -4.36 -6.83 -1.24
C TRP A 578 -4.17 -5.41 -0.72
N LEU A 579 -2.94 -4.87 -0.69
CA LEU A 579 -2.68 -3.48 -0.31
C LEU A 579 -3.40 -2.44 -1.19
N SER A 580 -3.65 -2.77 -2.46
CA SER A 580 -4.40 -1.89 -3.37
C SER A 580 -5.92 -1.98 -3.21
N LEU A 581 -6.41 -3.00 -2.49
CA LEU A 581 -7.83 -3.21 -2.26
C LEU A 581 -8.31 -2.28 -1.13
N PRO A 582 -9.46 -1.61 -1.27
CA PRO A 582 -10.07 -0.89 -0.15
C PRO A 582 -10.25 -1.84 1.03
N TRP A 583 -9.88 -1.42 2.24
CA TRP A 583 -9.89 -2.31 3.41
C TRP A 583 -11.28 -2.91 3.72
N ILE A 584 -12.35 -2.18 3.40
CA ILE A 584 -13.74 -2.68 3.48
C ILE A 584 -13.95 -3.95 2.65
N GLU A 585 -13.37 -3.99 1.45
CA GLU A 585 -13.44 -5.16 0.58
C GLU A 585 -12.60 -6.31 1.11
N SER A 586 -11.51 -6.01 1.83
CA SER A 586 -10.74 -7.03 2.54
C SER A 586 -11.58 -7.70 3.62
N LEU A 587 -12.29 -6.94 4.45
CA LEU A 587 -13.19 -7.49 5.49
C LEU A 587 -14.35 -8.28 4.90
N ARG A 588 -15.03 -7.71 3.88
CA ARG A 588 -16.15 -8.37 3.22
C ARG A 588 -15.74 -9.72 2.61
N LYS A 589 -14.56 -9.79 1.99
CA LYS A 589 -14.03 -11.04 1.40
C LYS A 589 -13.62 -12.09 2.43
N VAL A 590 -13.44 -11.70 3.69
CA VAL A 590 -13.21 -12.62 4.81
C VAL A 590 -14.45 -12.80 5.70
N SER A 591 -15.63 -12.47 5.18
CA SER A 591 -16.92 -12.62 5.87
C SER A 591 -17.00 -11.85 7.20
N VAL A 592 -16.38 -10.67 7.25
CA VAL A 592 -16.43 -9.74 8.39
C VAL A 592 -17.11 -8.45 7.97
N SER A 593 -18.02 -7.95 8.81
CA SER A 593 -18.70 -6.70 8.53
C SER A 593 -17.70 -5.54 8.56
N PRO A 594 -17.76 -4.61 7.60
CA PRO A 594 -16.96 -3.41 7.67
C PRO A 594 -17.36 -2.45 8.80
N LEU A 595 -18.48 -2.72 9.48
CA LEU A 595 -19.03 -1.93 10.59
C LEU A 595 -18.75 -2.54 11.96
N ILE A 596 -17.84 -3.52 12.07
CA ILE A 596 -17.48 -4.05 13.39
C ILE A 596 -16.87 -2.96 14.30
N THR A 597 -17.07 -3.10 15.60
CA THR A 597 -16.60 -2.18 16.66
C THR A 597 -15.84 -2.95 17.72
N GLY A 598 -14.98 -2.28 18.51
CA GLY A 598 -14.13 -2.94 19.51
C GLY A 598 -12.73 -3.31 19.02
N ILE A 599 -12.42 -3.03 17.75
CA ILE A 599 -11.11 -3.26 17.13
C ILE A 599 -10.75 -2.12 16.17
N ASP A 600 -9.51 -1.63 16.22
CA ASP A 600 -9.00 -0.64 15.26
C ASP A 600 -8.32 -1.33 14.07
N ILE A 601 -9.13 -1.63 13.05
CA ILE A 601 -8.69 -2.28 11.81
C ILE A 601 -7.80 -1.35 11.00
N GLU A 602 -8.03 -0.04 11.04
CA GLU A 602 -7.26 0.92 10.25
C GLU A 602 -5.83 1.02 10.79
N PHE A 603 -5.67 1.06 12.11
CA PHE A 603 -4.36 0.98 12.73
C PHE A 603 -3.67 -0.36 12.43
N PHE A 604 -4.38 -1.48 12.55
CA PHE A 604 -3.84 -2.81 12.23
C PHE A 604 -3.30 -2.89 10.79
N LEU A 605 -4.11 -2.47 9.80
CA LEU A 605 -3.72 -2.48 8.39
C LEU A 605 -2.62 -1.46 8.09
N GLY A 606 -2.67 -0.30 8.75
CA GLY A 606 -1.61 0.70 8.71
C GLY A 606 -0.27 0.15 9.21
N LYS A 607 -0.30 -0.63 10.30
CA LYS A 607 0.89 -1.27 10.87
C LYS A 607 1.47 -2.34 9.95
N ILE A 608 0.63 -3.17 9.31
CA ILE A 608 1.08 -4.11 8.27
C ILE A 608 1.73 -3.35 7.10
N SER A 609 1.11 -2.25 6.66
CA SER A 609 1.65 -1.40 5.58
C SER A 609 2.98 -0.76 5.97
N HIS A 610 3.13 -0.35 7.24
CA HIS A 610 4.38 0.16 7.78
C HIS A 610 5.47 -0.92 7.81
N LEU A 611 5.14 -2.13 8.27
CA LEU A 611 6.08 -3.27 8.23
C LEU A 611 6.54 -3.54 6.79
N TYR A 612 5.63 -3.51 5.81
CA TYR A 612 6.01 -3.67 4.40
C TYR A 612 6.95 -2.57 3.89
N THR A 613 6.74 -1.31 4.30
CA THR A 613 7.58 -0.19 3.83
C THR A 613 8.93 -0.11 4.54
N THR A 614 9.02 -0.61 5.77
CA THR A 614 10.25 -0.60 6.59
C THR A 614 11.08 -1.86 6.48
N THR A 615 10.46 -3.00 6.11
CA THR A 615 11.18 -4.27 5.94
C THR A 615 11.99 -4.24 4.63
N PRO A 616 13.32 -4.40 4.66
CA PRO A 616 14.15 -4.31 3.45
C PRO A 616 13.84 -5.42 2.43
N GLN A 617 13.64 -6.65 2.93
CA GLN A 617 13.46 -7.85 2.13
C GLN A 617 12.05 -8.43 2.35
N PHE A 618 11.31 -8.63 1.26
CA PHE A 618 9.89 -9.01 1.36
C PHE A 618 9.67 -10.35 2.06
N PHE A 619 10.57 -11.32 1.91
CA PHE A 619 10.41 -12.63 2.56
C PHE A 619 10.48 -12.56 4.08
N GLU A 620 11.06 -11.50 4.66
CA GLU A 620 11.09 -11.28 6.11
C GLU A 620 9.76 -10.71 6.64
N LEU A 621 8.89 -10.21 5.76
CA LEU A 621 7.63 -9.57 6.13
C LEU A 621 6.75 -10.52 6.94
N ALA A 622 6.64 -11.78 6.52
CA ALA A 622 5.84 -12.77 7.23
C ALA A 622 6.38 -13.02 8.64
N GLY A 623 7.70 -13.08 8.81
CA GLY A 623 8.33 -13.17 10.13
C GLY A 623 8.02 -11.97 11.02
N LYS A 624 8.06 -10.75 10.47
CA LYS A 624 7.72 -9.51 11.19
C LYS A 624 6.24 -9.42 11.55
N VAL A 625 5.35 -9.83 10.66
CA VAL A 625 3.91 -9.91 10.93
C VAL A 625 3.63 -10.95 12.02
N ASN A 626 4.28 -12.11 11.98
CA ASN A 626 4.12 -13.13 13.02
C ASN A 626 4.67 -12.65 14.39
N GLN A 627 5.80 -11.93 14.41
CA GLN A 627 6.32 -11.32 15.63
C GLN A 627 5.33 -10.30 16.23
N MET A 628 4.69 -9.49 15.38
CA MET A 628 3.66 -8.54 15.82
C MET A 628 2.44 -9.24 16.42
N LEU A 629 2.10 -10.44 15.95
CA LEU A 629 0.93 -11.22 16.39
C LEU A 629 1.22 -12.16 17.57
N GLU A 630 2.48 -12.34 17.95
CA GLU A 630 2.90 -13.21 19.04
C GLU A 630 2.15 -13.00 20.37
N PRO A 631 1.85 -11.76 20.81
CA PRO A 631 1.05 -11.54 22.04
C PRO A 631 -0.40 -12.04 21.97
N TRP A 632 -0.88 -12.41 20.77
CA TRP A 632 -2.26 -12.82 20.53
C TRP A 632 -2.43 -14.33 20.32
N PHE A 633 -1.34 -15.04 20.01
CA PHE A 633 -1.39 -16.43 19.56
C PHE A 633 -0.23 -17.27 20.09
N ASP A 634 -0.57 -18.30 20.87
CA ASP A 634 0.39 -19.29 21.32
C ASP A 634 0.70 -20.30 20.20
N LYS A 635 1.98 -20.64 20.03
CA LYS A 635 2.43 -21.65 19.05
C LYS A 635 2.58 -23.04 19.65
N ILE A 636 2.76 -23.14 20.95
CA ILE A 636 2.96 -24.41 21.65
C ILE A 636 1.91 -24.47 22.75
N VAL A 637 1.16 -25.56 22.79
CA VAL A 637 0.11 -25.78 23.79
C VAL A 637 0.23 -27.18 24.37
N VAL A 638 0.07 -27.30 25.68
CA VAL A 638 0.07 -28.59 26.38
C VAL A 638 -1.35 -29.16 26.35
N TRP A 639 -1.49 -30.49 26.45
CA TRP A 639 -2.77 -31.18 26.34
C TRP A 639 -3.86 -30.65 27.29
N GLU A 640 -3.53 -30.41 28.56
CA GLU A 640 -4.48 -29.91 29.56
C GLU A 640 -4.97 -28.49 29.22
N ASP A 641 -4.07 -27.60 28.78
CA ASP A 641 -4.40 -26.25 28.35
C ASP A 641 -5.28 -26.27 27.09
N LEU A 642 -4.99 -27.15 26.12
CA LEU A 642 -5.82 -27.34 24.94
C LEU A 642 -7.24 -27.78 25.31
N GLN A 643 -7.38 -28.76 26.21
CA GLN A 643 -8.69 -29.24 26.66
C GLN A 643 -9.51 -28.13 27.32
N GLU A 644 -8.90 -27.35 28.20
CA GLU A 644 -9.58 -26.24 28.88
C GLU A 644 -9.97 -25.13 27.90
N ARG A 645 -9.09 -24.77 26.95
CA ARG A 645 -9.41 -23.77 25.91
C ARG A 645 -10.56 -24.22 25.01
N VAL A 646 -10.60 -25.50 24.60
CA VAL A 646 -11.71 -26.05 23.80
C VAL A 646 -13.01 -25.99 24.60
N LYS A 647 -12.98 -26.41 25.86
CA LYS A 647 -14.15 -26.37 26.74
C LYS A 647 -14.68 -24.95 26.90
N GLN A 648 -13.83 -23.97 27.20
CA GLN A 648 -14.22 -22.56 27.31
C GLN A 648 -14.78 -22.02 26.00
N PHE A 649 -14.15 -22.33 24.86
CA PHE A 649 -14.61 -21.89 23.54
C PHE A 649 -16.00 -22.42 23.19
N VAL A 650 -16.24 -23.72 23.41
CA VAL A 650 -17.54 -24.35 23.16
C VAL A 650 -18.62 -23.81 24.11
N GLN A 651 -18.29 -23.61 25.39
CA GLN A 651 -19.25 -23.08 26.36
C GLN A 651 -19.66 -21.63 26.06
N LYS A 652 -18.71 -20.78 25.64
CA LYS A 652 -18.99 -19.37 25.31
C LYS A 652 -19.69 -19.20 23.97
N THR A 653 -19.32 -19.99 22.96
CA THR A 653 -19.76 -19.77 21.57
C THR A 653 -20.06 -21.08 20.82
N PRO A 654 -21.07 -21.85 21.24
CA PRO A 654 -21.34 -23.19 20.71
C PRO A 654 -21.68 -23.18 19.20
N LEU A 655 -22.44 -22.19 18.73
CA LEU A 655 -22.79 -22.05 17.31
C LEU A 655 -21.56 -21.81 16.41
N ARG A 656 -20.58 -21.04 16.92
CA ARG A 656 -19.33 -20.77 16.21
C ARG A 656 -18.43 -22.00 16.19
N ALA A 657 -18.39 -22.76 17.28
CA ALA A 657 -17.65 -24.03 17.32
C ALA A 657 -18.10 -25.04 16.25
N MET A 658 -19.37 -25.01 15.84
CA MET A 658 -19.92 -25.87 14.80
C MET A 658 -19.70 -25.37 13.36
N SER A 659 -19.65 -24.04 13.17
CA SER A 659 -19.66 -23.40 11.84
C SER A 659 -18.28 -22.93 11.37
N TRP A 660 -17.40 -22.55 12.29
CA TRP A 660 -16.09 -22.01 11.96
C TRP A 660 -15.11 -23.08 11.46
N SER A 661 -14.18 -22.64 10.61
CA SER A 661 -13.08 -23.49 10.13
C SER A 661 -12.11 -23.83 11.28
N ASP A 662 -11.35 -24.92 11.17
CA ASP A 662 -10.39 -25.32 12.22
C ASP A 662 -9.39 -24.22 12.56
N ARG A 663 -8.97 -23.45 11.54
CA ARG A 663 -8.09 -22.30 11.73
C ARG A 663 -8.77 -21.16 12.50
N ASP A 664 -10.06 -20.93 12.27
CA ASP A 664 -10.83 -19.94 13.02
C ASP A 664 -11.08 -20.42 14.45
N LYS A 665 -11.36 -21.72 14.67
CA LYS A 665 -11.45 -22.32 16.02
C LYS A 665 -10.13 -22.14 16.78
N LEU A 666 -8.99 -22.45 16.16
CA LEU A 666 -7.66 -22.22 16.75
C LEU A 666 -7.45 -20.75 17.09
N ALA A 667 -7.75 -19.85 16.15
CA ALA A 667 -7.60 -18.42 16.38
C ALA A 667 -8.48 -17.93 17.54
N ALA A 668 -9.75 -18.37 17.62
CA ALA A 668 -10.65 -18.02 18.72
C ALA A 668 -10.08 -18.41 20.08
N MET A 669 -9.46 -19.60 20.17
CA MET A 669 -8.77 -20.11 21.36
C MET A 669 -7.41 -19.46 21.66
N GLY A 670 -6.99 -18.47 20.86
CA GLY A 670 -5.67 -17.83 21.03
C GLY A 670 -4.51 -18.73 20.61
N LEU A 671 -4.74 -19.68 19.71
CA LEU A 671 -3.72 -20.56 19.16
C LEU A 671 -3.35 -20.13 17.73
N HIS A 672 -2.06 -20.11 17.43
CA HIS A 672 -1.57 -19.86 16.09
C HIS A 672 -2.06 -20.98 15.14
N TRP A 673 -2.28 -20.68 13.87
CA TRP A 673 -2.74 -21.68 12.89
C TRP A 673 -1.69 -22.76 12.55
N GLU A 674 -0.46 -22.57 13.00
CA GLU A 674 0.63 -23.56 12.97
C GLU A 674 0.93 -24.08 14.39
N ALA A 675 0.02 -23.89 15.34
CA ALA A 675 0.24 -24.35 16.70
C ALA A 675 0.44 -25.86 16.73
N THR A 676 1.42 -26.27 17.53
CA THR A 676 1.74 -27.66 17.80
C THR A 676 1.39 -27.99 19.23
N PHE A 677 1.03 -29.24 19.47
CA PHE A 677 0.80 -29.76 20.82
C PHE A 677 1.62 -31.03 21.05
N THR A 678 1.96 -31.30 22.30
CA THR A 678 2.67 -32.50 22.73
C THR A 678 1.68 -33.47 23.38
N VAL A 679 1.73 -34.75 22.98
CA VAL A 679 0.84 -35.81 23.49
C VAL A 679 1.60 -36.61 24.55
N PRO A 680 1.26 -36.60 25.84
CA PRO A 680 1.86 -37.53 26.79
C PRO A 680 1.53 -38.99 26.39
N PRO A 681 2.50 -39.92 26.22
CA PRO A 681 3.93 -39.89 26.58
C PRO A 681 4.93 -39.66 25.41
N SER A 682 4.47 -39.21 24.24
CA SER A 682 5.30 -38.90 23.08
C SER A 682 5.78 -37.45 23.12
N ASP A 683 7.10 -37.24 23.04
CA ASP A 683 7.70 -35.89 22.92
C ASP A 683 7.55 -35.28 21.51
N ASP A 684 6.89 -35.97 20.57
CA ASP A 684 6.72 -35.47 19.20
C ASP A 684 5.63 -34.39 19.14
N ALA A 685 6.03 -33.17 18.79
CA ALA A 685 5.12 -32.06 18.58
C ALA A 685 4.29 -32.26 17.30
N GLN A 686 2.98 -32.41 17.44
CA GLN A 686 2.06 -32.59 16.32
C GLN A 686 1.30 -31.29 16.01
N PRO A 687 1.13 -30.92 14.72
CA PRO A 687 0.38 -29.71 14.35
C PRO A 687 -1.12 -29.88 14.57
N LEU A 688 -1.75 -28.97 15.32
CA LEU A 688 -3.19 -28.99 15.63
C LEU A 688 -4.08 -28.72 14.42
N SER A 689 -3.56 -28.03 13.41
CA SER A 689 -4.28 -27.78 12.16
C SER A 689 -4.37 -29.00 11.25
N ARG A 690 -3.72 -30.13 11.60
CA ARG A 690 -3.78 -31.38 10.86
C ARG A 690 -4.34 -32.50 11.76
N GLY A 691 -5.24 -33.31 11.20
CA GLY A 691 -5.82 -34.46 11.89
C GLY A 691 -7.20 -34.18 12.51
N HIS A 692 -7.70 -35.13 13.31
CA HIS A 692 -9.06 -35.13 13.84
C HIS A 692 -9.16 -34.72 15.31
N ILE A 693 -8.03 -34.36 15.95
CA ILE A 693 -7.95 -34.17 17.41
C ILE A 693 -8.81 -32.98 17.86
N LEU A 694 -8.61 -31.81 17.25
CA LEU A 694 -9.40 -30.63 17.55
C LEU A 694 -10.90 -30.87 17.35
N ASP A 695 -11.25 -31.46 16.21
CA ASP A 695 -12.64 -31.79 15.86
C ASP A 695 -13.26 -32.77 16.86
N THR A 696 -12.51 -33.76 17.33
CA THR A 696 -12.97 -34.74 18.33
C THR A 696 -13.18 -34.09 19.69
N LEU A 697 -12.26 -33.22 20.13
CA LEU A 697 -12.40 -32.48 21.39
C LEU A 697 -13.61 -31.54 21.34
N VAL A 698 -13.78 -30.80 20.25
CA VAL A 698 -14.95 -29.92 20.05
C VAL A 698 -16.24 -30.74 20.06
N ALA A 699 -16.30 -31.88 19.36
CA ALA A 699 -17.48 -32.75 19.36
C ALA A 699 -17.79 -33.31 20.76
N LYS A 700 -16.76 -33.70 21.52
CA LYS A 700 -16.90 -34.15 22.91
C LYS A 700 -17.51 -33.06 23.78
N GLU A 701 -16.99 -31.84 23.71
CA GLU A 701 -17.49 -30.74 24.54
C GLU A 701 -18.86 -30.23 24.08
N LEU A 702 -19.18 -30.26 22.79
CA LEU A 702 -20.54 -29.96 22.30
C LEU A 702 -21.56 -30.97 22.82
N LYS A 703 -21.19 -32.25 22.88
CA LYS A 703 -22.02 -33.29 23.51
C LYS A 703 -22.22 -33.03 25.00
N ASN A 704 -21.19 -32.59 25.72
CA ASN A 704 -21.31 -32.22 27.14
C ASN A 704 -22.17 -30.96 27.36
N HIS A 705 -22.14 -30.02 26.40
CA HIS A 705 -22.93 -28.79 26.44
C HIS A 705 -24.41 -29.02 26.07
N TYR A 706 -24.73 -30.09 25.34
CA TYR A 706 -26.09 -30.41 24.93
C TYR A 706 -27.03 -30.56 26.13
N GLY A 707 -28.10 -29.77 26.13
CA GLY A 707 -29.09 -29.69 27.23
C GLY A 707 -28.90 -28.50 28.15
N ASN A 708 -27.75 -27.81 28.10
CA ASN A 708 -27.46 -26.62 28.91
C ASN A 708 -27.68 -25.30 28.13
N GLY A 709 -27.74 -25.36 26.79
CA GLY A 709 -27.98 -24.20 25.93
C GLY A 709 -29.46 -23.96 25.61
N SER A 710 -29.75 -22.94 24.80
CA SER A 710 -31.10 -22.67 24.28
C SER A 710 -31.62 -23.81 23.39
N ASP A 711 -32.94 -23.90 23.22
CA ASP A 711 -33.53 -24.95 22.36
C ASP A 711 -33.05 -24.87 20.90
N ALA A 712 -32.76 -23.66 20.40
CA ALA A 712 -32.19 -23.48 19.06
C ALA A 712 -30.76 -24.02 18.96
N GLU A 713 -29.92 -23.74 19.96
CA GLU A 713 -28.56 -24.26 20.04
C GLU A 713 -28.55 -25.78 20.19
N ASN A 714 -29.37 -26.34 21.08
CA ASN A 714 -29.48 -27.78 21.27
C ASN A 714 -29.90 -28.48 19.97
N ARG A 715 -30.88 -27.93 19.22
CA ARG A 715 -31.25 -28.47 17.90
C ARG A 715 -30.08 -28.43 16.91
N ALA A 716 -29.33 -27.33 16.87
CA ALA A 716 -28.17 -27.20 16.01
C ALA A 716 -27.07 -28.21 16.38
N ILE A 717 -26.78 -28.37 17.67
CA ILE A 717 -25.80 -29.35 18.20
C ILE A 717 -26.20 -30.79 17.84
N ALA A 718 -27.46 -31.17 18.07
CA ALA A 718 -27.94 -32.50 17.71
C ALA A 718 -27.86 -32.76 16.21
N THR A 719 -28.21 -31.78 15.40
CA THR A 719 -28.13 -31.88 13.93
C THR A 719 -26.68 -32.06 13.49
N TRP A 720 -25.77 -31.22 14.00
CA TRP A 720 -24.36 -31.26 13.65
C TRP A 720 -23.67 -32.57 14.07
N LEU A 721 -23.92 -33.06 15.29
CA LEU A 721 -23.36 -34.34 15.77
C LEU A 721 -23.89 -35.54 14.96
N LYS A 722 -25.15 -35.49 14.54
CA LYS A 722 -25.75 -36.52 13.68
C LYS A 722 -25.16 -36.48 12.27
N GLU A 723 -25.05 -35.31 11.66
CA GLU A 723 -24.55 -35.17 10.29
C GLU A 723 -23.06 -35.51 10.18
N ARG A 724 -22.24 -35.08 11.15
CA ARG A 724 -20.78 -35.21 11.05
C ARG A 724 -20.22 -36.51 11.65
N TYR A 725 -20.88 -37.07 12.67
CA TYR A 725 -20.40 -38.25 13.40
C TYR A 725 -21.44 -39.39 13.48
N ASN A 726 -22.61 -39.24 12.86
CA ASN A 726 -23.73 -40.19 12.98
C ASN A 726 -24.14 -40.47 14.44
N TYR A 727 -23.95 -39.48 15.32
CA TYR A 727 -24.21 -39.60 16.75
C TYR A 727 -25.55 -38.96 17.11
N THR A 728 -26.48 -39.72 17.69
CA THR A 728 -27.78 -39.20 18.14
C THR A 728 -27.71 -38.86 19.62
N VAL A 729 -28.03 -37.63 19.98
CA VAL A 729 -28.10 -37.18 21.38
C VAL A 729 -29.55 -37.19 21.86
N HIS A 730 -29.79 -37.81 23.01
CA HIS A 730 -31.08 -37.75 23.69
C HIS A 730 -30.97 -36.80 24.89
N ARG A 731 -31.96 -35.92 25.07
CA ARG A 731 -32.03 -35.06 26.26
C ARG A 731 -32.12 -35.96 27.48
N ARG A 732 -31.10 -35.95 28.34
CA ARG A 732 -31.18 -36.64 29.64
C ARG A 732 -32.35 -36.01 30.41
N PRO A 733 -33.35 -36.79 30.84
CA PRO A 733 -34.31 -36.30 31.82
C PRO A 733 -33.52 -35.88 33.06
N VAL A 734 -33.91 -34.74 33.65
CA VAL A 734 -33.33 -34.31 34.93
C VAL A 734 -33.82 -35.27 36.01
N GLU A 735 -33.12 -36.39 36.18
CA GLU A 735 -33.28 -37.27 37.33
C GLU A 735 -32.39 -36.73 38.44
N THR A 736 -33.02 -36.05 39.40
CA THR A 736 -32.42 -35.80 40.71
C THR A 736 -32.28 -37.12 41.46
N ARG A 737 -31.05 -37.61 41.66
CA ARG A 737 -30.65 -38.44 42.82
C ARG A 737 -29.11 -38.52 42.97
N PRO A 738 -28.60 -38.76 44.19
CA PRO A 738 -27.30 -38.26 44.63
C PRO A 738 -26.13 -39.22 44.37
N GLU A 739 -24.96 -38.59 44.36
CA GLU A 739 -23.57 -39.05 44.32
C GLU A 739 -23.32 -40.55 44.50
N GLU A 740 -22.83 -41.20 43.43
CA GLU A 740 -21.93 -42.35 43.53
C GLU A 740 -20.68 -42.13 42.67
N ALA A 741 -19.56 -42.53 43.23
CA ALA A 741 -18.20 -42.17 42.85
C ALA A 741 -17.83 -42.52 41.40
N SER A 742 -17.32 -41.51 40.69
CA SER A 742 -16.81 -41.58 39.33
C SER A 742 -15.51 -42.41 39.24
N LYS A 743 -15.50 -43.44 38.39
CA LYS A 743 -14.27 -43.93 37.79
C LYS A 743 -13.68 -42.83 36.88
N SER A 744 -12.38 -42.61 36.98
CA SER A 744 -11.65 -41.50 36.32
C SER A 744 -11.77 -41.55 34.79
N SER A 745 -12.09 -40.39 34.22
CA SER A 745 -12.24 -40.10 32.79
C SER A 745 -10.92 -40.22 31.99
N SER A 746 -9.76 -40.37 32.64
CA SER A 746 -8.46 -40.53 31.97
C SER A 746 -8.31 -41.88 31.29
N ASP A 747 -8.86 -42.93 31.90
CA ASP A 747 -8.49 -44.30 31.56
C ASP A 747 -9.24 -44.78 30.31
N ALA A 748 -10.51 -44.40 30.16
CA ALA A 748 -11.32 -44.75 28.98
C ALA A 748 -10.82 -44.11 27.67
N MET A 749 -10.12 -42.97 27.74
CA MET A 749 -9.57 -42.28 26.56
C MET A 749 -8.15 -42.76 26.24
N ARG A 750 -7.37 -43.12 27.27
CA ARG A 750 -6.09 -43.82 27.13
C ARG A 750 -6.27 -45.18 26.46
N ASP A 751 -7.29 -45.93 26.84
CA ASP A 751 -7.62 -47.23 26.24
C ASP A 751 -8.04 -47.11 24.77
N ALA A 752 -8.76 -46.04 24.39
CA ALA A 752 -9.11 -45.78 23.00
C ALA A 752 -7.90 -45.33 22.15
N MET A 753 -6.94 -44.59 22.74
CA MET A 753 -5.67 -44.26 22.09
C MET A 753 -4.79 -45.50 21.89
N LEU A 754 -4.70 -46.37 22.90
CA LEU A 754 -3.94 -47.62 22.83
C LEU A 754 -4.57 -48.61 21.84
N ALA A 755 -5.89 -48.65 21.70
CA ALA A 755 -6.56 -49.49 20.69
C ALA A 755 -6.32 -49.05 19.23
N SER A 756 -5.89 -47.80 19.01
CA SER A 756 -5.60 -47.26 17.66
C SER A 756 -4.14 -47.45 17.23
N LEU A 757 -3.27 -47.85 18.15
CA LEU A 757 -1.89 -48.21 17.92
C LEU A 757 -1.79 -49.73 18.10
N ASN A 758 -1.63 -50.52 17.04
CA ASN A 758 -1.47 -51.99 17.12
C ASN A 758 -0.23 -52.37 17.96
N VAL A 759 -0.34 -52.32 19.29
CA VAL A 759 0.69 -52.65 20.26
C VAL A 759 0.03 -53.50 21.34
N ASP A 760 0.27 -54.80 21.30
CA ASP A 760 -0.08 -55.69 22.40
C ASP A 760 0.85 -55.38 23.58
N VAL A 761 0.30 -54.81 24.66
CA VAL A 761 1.00 -54.68 25.94
C VAL A 761 0.50 -55.79 26.86
N VAL A 762 1.33 -56.82 27.01
CA VAL A 762 1.24 -57.79 28.12
C VAL A 762 1.54 -57.04 29.41
N GLY A 763 0.52 -56.86 30.25
CA GLY A 763 0.66 -56.24 31.57
C GLY A 763 0.91 -57.30 32.65
N ASP A 764 2.12 -57.28 33.21
CA ASP A 764 2.45 -57.91 34.49
C ASP A 764 1.59 -57.32 35.62
N LYS A 765 0.98 -58.20 36.43
CA LYS A 765 0.37 -57.85 37.72
C LYS A 765 1.28 -58.31 38.86
N PRO A 766 1.49 -57.50 39.91
CA PRO A 766 2.12 -57.96 41.14
C PRO A 766 1.12 -58.71 42.03
N SER A 767 1.66 -59.71 42.71
CA SER A 767 1.03 -60.69 43.58
C SER A 767 0.64 -60.15 44.97
N GLU A 768 -0.51 -60.57 45.48
CA GLU A 768 -0.75 -60.79 46.92
C GLU A 768 -1.23 -62.24 47.12
N ALA A 769 -0.74 -62.84 48.21
CA ALA A 769 -0.68 -64.27 48.48
C ALA A 769 -1.95 -64.84 49.14
N GLN A 770 -2.25 -66.13 48.92
CA GLN A 770 -2.30 -67.16 49.97
C GLN A 770 -2.59 -68.59 49.46
N SER A 771 -1.85 -69.52 50.10
CA SER A 771 -2.08 -70.95 50.39
C SER A 771 -2.10 -72.05 49.31
N GLU A 772 -1.01 -72.82 49.34
CA GLU A 772 -0.88 -74.29 49.54
C GLU A 772 -1.46 -75.30 48.52
N GLY A 773 -0.60 -76.25 48.10
CA GLY A 773 -1.04 -77.53 47.53
C GLY A 773 -0.12 -78.16 46.48
N GLU A 774 1.01 -78.70 46.95
CA GLU A 774 1.86 -79.79 46.44
C GLU A 774 1.63 -80.54 45.09
N GLN A 775 2.78 -80.89 44.50
CA GLN A 775 3.20 -82.15 43.83
C GLN A 775 3.48 -82.19 42.31
N GLU A 776 4.54 -82.95 42.04
CA GLU A 776 5.43 -83.04 40.88
C GLU A 776 4.87 -83.85 39.71
N GLU A 777 5.32 -83.58 38.47
CA GLU A 777 6.09 -84.55 37.65
C GLU A 777 6.52 -83.99 36.28
N GLN A 778 7.72 -84.39 35.86
CA GLN A 778 8.35 -84.13 34.56
C GLN A 778 7.82 -85.07 33.45
N VAL A 779 7.97 -84.68 32.17
CA VAL A 779 8.56 -85.46 31.04
C VAL A 779 8.17 -84.90 29.65
N VAL A 780 9.07 -84.09 29.08
CA VAL A 780 9.78 -84.21 27.77
C VAL A 780 9.13 -84.95 26.55
N PHE A 781 8.96 -84.16 25.45
CA PHE A 781 8.97 -84.44 23.97
C PHE A 781 7.78 -85.22 23.34
N ARG A 782 7.25 -84.90 22.13
CA ARG A 782 7.88 -84.58 20.83
C ARG A 782 6.91 -83.88 19.84
N LYS A 783 7.51 -83.16 18.87
CA LYS A 783 7.01 -82.37 17.73
C LYS A 783 5.99 -83.04 16.79
N HIS A 784 5.19 -82.22 16.07
CA HIS A 784 4.92 -82.10 14.61
C HIS A 784 3.95 -80.88 14.48
N GLY A 785 4.05 -79.84 13.63
CA GLY A 785 4.82 -79.55 12.43
C GLY A 785 3.87 -79.21 11.27
N VAL A 786 3.36 -77.97 11.14
CA VAL A 786 2.84 -77.40 9.87
C VAL A 786 3.11 -75.89 9.81
N ALA A 787 3.66 -75.45 8.68
CA ALA A 787 4.24 -74.14 8.42
C ALA A 787 3.27 -73.11 7.82
N ALA A 788 3.54 -71.82 8.10
CA ALA A 788 2.96 -70.65 7.42
C ALA A 788 3.92 -70.11 6.33
N PRO A 789 3.43 -69.53 5.22
CA PRO A 789 4.29 -69.03 4.15
C PRO A 789 4.81 -67.61 4.42
N ARG A 790 6.12 -67.43 4.19
CA ARG A 790 6.83 -66.13 4.14
C ARG A 790 6.53 -65.41 2.83
N ILE A 791 6.20 -64.11 2.89
CA ILE A 791 6.26 -63.20 1.73
C ILE A 791 7.37 -62.16 1.99
N ARG A 792 8.31 -62.09 1.04
CA ARG A 792 9.42 -61.12 0.98
C ARG A 792 8.93 -59.79 0.39
N PHE A 793 9.33 -58.67 1.01
CA PHE A 793 9.23 -57.34 0.40
C PHE A 793 10.34 -57.13 -0.64
N ARG A 794 9.98 -56.55 -1.79
CA ARG A 794 10.88 -56.15 -2.87
C ARG A 794 10.90 -54.62 -2.90
N ASN A 795 12.08 -54.02 -2.70
CA ASN A 795 12.32 -52.59 -2.87
C ASN A 795 12.27 -52.21 -4.35
N THR A 796 11.58 -51.12 -4.67
CA THR A 796 11.71 -50.41 -5.95
C THR A 796 11.73 -48.90 -5.70
N GLU A 797 12.83 -48.28 -6.09
CA GLU A 797 13.06 -46.83 -6.20
C GLU A 797 12.15 -46.19 -7.27
N PRO A 798 11.83 -44.87 -7.19
CA PRO A 798 11.04 -44.21 -8.21
C PRO A 798 11.91 -43.59 -9.32
N SER A 799 11.73 -44.10 -10.53
CA SER A 799 12.22 -43.53 -11.80
C SER A 799 11.39 -42.33 -12.24
N MET A 800 12.08 -41.31 -12.78
CA MET A 800 11.54 -40.19 -13.55
C MET A 800 10.80 -40.64 -14.83
N ASN A 801 9.95 -39.73 -15.32
CA ASN A 801 9.25 -39.66 -16.61
C ASN A 801 7.94 -40.47 -16.82
N SER A 802 6.80 -39.78 -16.68
CA SER A 802 5.75 -39.86 -17.72
C SER A 802 4.85 -38.62 -17.75
N ARG A 803 4.43 -38.28 -18.97
CA ARG A 803 3.70 -37.08 -19.40
C ARG A 803 2.26 -37.06 -18.86
N ARG A 804 1.80 -35.89 -18.37
CA ARG A 804 0.39 -35.65 -18.00
C ARG A 804 -0.48 -35.37 -19.25
N PRO A 805 -1.69 -35.93 -19.37
CA PRO A 805 -2.67 -35.52 -20.38
C PRO A 805 -3.40 -34.24 -19.96
N ARG A 806 -3.68 -33.39 -20.96
CA ARG A 806 -4.46 -32.15 -20.86
C ARG A 806 -5.93 -32.47 -20.55
N GLN A 807 -6.46 -31.96 -19.44
CA GLN A 807 -7.91 -31.91 -19.19
C GLN A 807 -8.52 -30.69 -19.87
N LYS A 808 -9.57 -30.95 -20.64
CA LYS A 808 -10.38 -29.98 -21.39
C LYS A 808 -11.16 -29.07 -20.43
N VAL A 809 -11.12 -27.77 -20.72
CA VAL A 809 -11.98 -26.74 -20.16
C VAL A 809 -13.39 -26.91 -20.72
N LEU A 810 -14.38 -27.13 -19.85
CA LEU A 810 -15.80 -27.07 -20.20
C LEU A 810 -16.25 -25.61 -20.09
N SER A 811 -16.57 -25.03 -21.24
CA SER A 811 -17.24 -23.75 -21.42
C SER A 811 -18.70 -23.86 -21.01
N TRP A 812 -19.15 -22.98 -20.13
CA TRP A 812 -20.58 -22.79 -19.84
C TRP A 812 -21.13 -21.71 -20.79
N SER A 813 -21.97 -22.14 -21.72
CA SER A 813 -22.76 -21.30 -22.63
C SER A 813 -23.99 -20.74 -21.91
N GLY A 814 -24.30 -19.47 -22.18
CA GLY A 814 -25.45 -18.76 -21.64
C GLY A 814 -26.79 -19.29 -22.13
N TYR A 815 -27.80 -19.17 -21.28
CA TYR A 815 -29.20 -19.33 -21.64
C TYR A 815 -29.80 -17.94 -21.91
N SER A 816 -30.32 -17.78 -23.14
CA SER A 816 -31.27 -16.74 -23.55
C SER A 816 -32.67 -17.34 -23.40
N LEU A 817 -33.58 -16.55 -22.84
CA LEU A 817 -35.01 -16.83 -22.77
C LEU A 817 -35.70 -15.96 -23.84
N ASP A 818 -36.01 -16.55 -24.98
CA ASP A 818 -37.01 -16.02 -25.91
C ASP A 818 -37.92 -17.18 -26.32
N GLY A 819 -39.17 -17.11 -25.91
CA GLY A 819 -40.23 -18.06 -26.25
C GLY A 819 -41.35 -17.35 -26.97
N GLU A 820 -41.27 -17.28 -28.30
CA GLU A 820 -42.44 -17.02 -29.16
C GLU A 820 -43.02 -18.36 -29.62
N LYS A 821 -44.28 -18.62 -29.24
CA LYS A 821 -45.15 -19.60 -29.90
C LYS A 821 -46.06 -18.84 -30.86
N LYS A 822 -45.95 -19.15 -32.16
CA LYS A 822 -47.01 -18.94 -33.17
C LYS A 822 -47.91 -20.17 -33.23
N GLY A 823 -49.20 -19.95 -33.48
CA GLY A 823 -50.14 -20.99 -33.93
C GLY A 823 -51.60 -20.59 -33.82
N ASP A 824 -52.13 -19.99 -34.89
CA ASP A 824 -53.46 -20.16 -35.49
C ASP A 824 -54.73 -20.04 -34.62
N GLN A 825 -55.38 -18.87 -34.69
CA GLN A 825 -56.73 -18.61 -35.28
C GLN A 825 -57.22 -17.21 -34.94
#